data_AF-A0A096CQA3-F1
#
_entry.id   AF-A0A096CQA3-F1
#
_cell.length_a   1.000
_cell.length_b   1.000
_cell.length_c   1.000
_cell.angle_alpha   90.00
_cell.angle_beta   90.00
_cell.angle_gamma   90.00
#
_symmetry.space_group_name_H-M   'P 1'
#
loop_
_entity.id
_entity.type
_entity.pdbx_description
1 polymer ?
#
loop_
_entity_poly.entity_id
_entity_poly.type
_entity_poly.pdbx_seq_one_letter_code
_entity_poly.pdbx_strand_id
1 'polypeptide(L)'
;TAKDIFKKDENSKLIKELLDATKQFQHFIKPLLGTGEEADRDLVFYGDFLPLYEKFEELTLLYNKVRNRLTQKPYSKDKIRLCFNKPKLMTGWVDSKTEKSDNGTQYGGYLFRKKNEIGEYDYFLGISSKAQLFRKNEAVSGDYERLDYYQPKANTIYGSAYEGENSYKEDKKRLNKVIIAYIEQIKQTNIKKSIIESISKYPNISDDDKVTPSSLLEKIKKVSIDSYNGILSFKSFQSVNKEVIDNLRKTISRLKNAAEFPDLINKDYQIFTEVQAVIDEICKQKTFIYFPISNVELEKEMGDKDKPLCLFQISNKDLSFAKTFSANLRKKRGAENLHTMLFKALMEGNQDNLDLGSGAIFYRAKSLDGNKPTHPANEAIKCRNVANKDKVSLFTYDIYKNRRYMENKFLFHLSIVQNYKAANDSAQLNSSATEYIRKADDLHIIGIDRGERNLLYYSVIDMKGNIVEQDSLNIIRNNDLETDYHDLLDKREKERKANRQNWEAVEGIKDLKKGYLSQAVHQIAQLMLKYNAIIALEDLGQMFVTRGQKIEKAVYQQFEKSLVDKLSYLVDKKRPYNELGGILKAYQLASSITKNNSDKQNGFLFYVPAWNTSKIDPVTGFTDLLRPKAMTIKEAQDFFGAFDNISYNDKGYFEFETNYDKFKIRMKSAQTRWTICTFGNRIKRKKDKNYWNYEEVELTEEFKKLFKDSDIDYENCNLKEEIQNKDNRKFFDDLIKLLQLTLQMRNSDDKGNDYIISPVANAEGQFFDSRNGDKKLPLDADANGAYNIARKGLWNIRQIKQTKNDKKLNLSISSTEWLDFVREKPYLK
;
A
#
# COMPACT_ATOMS: atom_id res chain seq x y z
N THR A 1 4.31 41.75 -15.76
CA THR A 1 4.00 41.41 -14.34
C THR A 1 5.19 40.70 -13.69
N ALA A 2 5.25 40.54 -12.36
CA ALA A 2 6.33 39.78 -11.72
C ALA A 2 6.51 38.34 -12.29
N LYS A 3 5.47 37.77 -12.94
CA LYS A 3 5.56 36.51 -13.71
C LYS A 3 6.44 36.58 -14.97
N ASP A 4 6.65 37.76 -15.55
CA ASP A 4 7.38 37.92 -16.82
C ASP A 4 8.87 38.19 -16.62
N ILE A 5 9.27 38.78 -15.48
CA ILE A 5 10.69 39.00 -15.11
C ILE A 5 11.44 37.67 -14.97
N PHE A 6 10.74 36.63 -14.47
CA PHE A 6 11.28 35.29 -14.22
C PHE A 6 11.22 34.34 -15.42
N LYS A 7 10.70 34.77 -16.58
CA LYS A 7 10.68 33.95 -17.81
C LYS A 7 11.99 34.02 -18.60
N LYS A 8 12.89 34.95 -18.28
CA LYS A 8 14.21 35.07 -18.91
C LYS A 8 15.24 34.39 -18.02
N ASP A 9 15.89 33.34 -18.54
CA ASP A 9 16.89 32.56 -17.81
C ASP A 9 18.05 33.42 -17.30
N GLU A 10 18.44 34.46 -18.04
CA GLU A 10 19.51 35.40 -17.66
C GLU A 10 19.21 36.19 -16.37
N ASN A 11 17.98 36.72 -16.23
CA ASN A 11 17.59 37.48 -15.03
C ASN A 11 17.54 36.57 -13.79
N SER A 12 17.05 35.34 -13.97
CA SER A 12 16.98 34.36 -12.89
C SER A 12 18.38 33.97 -12.41
N LYS A 13 19.36 33.88 -13.33
CA LYS A 13 20.76 33.62 -13.03
C LYS A 13 21.40 34.75 -12.22
N LEU A 14 21.20 36.02 -12.60
CA LEU A 14 21.73 37.16 -11.85
C LEU A 14 21.18 37.24 -10.42
N ILE A 15 19.86 37.09 -10.27
CA ILE A 15 19.21 37.09 -8.95
C ILE A 15 19.76 35.96 -8.07
N LYS A 16 20.00 34.80 -8.68
CA LYS A 16 20.60 33.66 -8.01
C LYS A 16 22.02 33.92 -7.56
N GLU A 17 22.88 34.41 -8.45
CA GLU A 17 24.29 34.68 -8.15
C GLU A 17 24.42 35.64 -6.97
N LEU A 18 23.61 36.70 -6.95
CA LEU A 18 23.54 37.62 -5.82
C LEU A 18 23.15 36.92 -4.51
N LEU A 19 22.03 36.18 -4.53
CA LEU A 19 21.51 35.50 -3.34
C LEU A 19 22.41 34.37 -2.85
N ASP A 20 23.10 33.67 -3.75
CA ASP A 20 24.11 32.66 -3.42
C ASP A 20 25.35 33.30 -2.80
N ALA A 21 25.85 34.41 -3.35
CA ALA A 21 26.97 35.15 -2.75
C ALA A 21 26.62 35.63 -1.33
N THR A 22 25.41 36.16 -1.13
CA THR A 22 24.94 36.55 0.20
C THR A 22 24.84 35.35 1.15
N LYS A 23 24.39 34.18 0.68
CA LYS A 23 24.36 32.96 1.48
C LYS A 23 25.73 32.39 1.81
N GLN A 24 26.68 32.47 0.88
CA GLN A 24 28.06 32.08 1.11
C GLN A 24 28.68 32.96 2.20
N PHE A 25 28.48 34.28 2.13
CA PHE A 25 28.92 35.20 3.18
C PHE A 25 28.28 34.87 4.53
N GLN A 26 26.96 34.64 4.58
CA GLN A 26 26.29 34.22 5.81
C GLN A 26 26.87 32.92 6.38
N HIS A 27 27.12 31.91 5.55
CA HIS A 27 27.74 30.66 5.99
C HIS A 27 29.17 30.84 6.47
N PHE A 28 29.92 31.76 5.87
CA PHE A 28 31.29 32.07 6.26
C PHE A 28 31.35 32.74 7.64
N ILE A 29 30.42 33.65 7.95
CA ILE A 29 30.38 34.34 9.25
C ILE A 29 29.64 33.54 10.34
N LYS A 30 28.80 32.57 9.96
CA LYS A 30 28.00 31.77 10.91
C LYS A 30 28.81 31.08 12.04
N PRO A 31 30.01 30.52 11.80
CA PRO A 31 30.83 29.95 12.87
C PRO A 31 31.18 30.94 13.98
N LEU A 32 31.14 32.26 13.72
CA LEU A 32 31.37 33.32 14.71
C LEU A 32 30.22 33.43 15.72
N LEU A 33 29.11 32.70 15.59
CA LEU A 33 28.05 32.67 16.60
C LEU A 33 28.42 31.86 17.84
N GLY A 34 29.35 30.89 17.69
CA GLY A 34 29.67 29.96 18.76
C GLY A 34 28.51 29.03 19.15
N THR A 35 28.59 28.44 20.34
CA THR A 35 27.51 27.72 21.03
C THR A 35 26.58 28.66 21.78
N GLY A 36 27.05 29.87 22.11
CA GLY A 36 26.33 30.86 22.91
C GLY A 36 26.53 30.70 24.42
N GLU A 37 27.30 29.71 24.85
CA GLU A 37 27.57 29.34 26.24
C GLU A 37 29.06 29.51 26.61
N GLU A 38 29.85 30.17 25.77
CA GLU A 38 31.27 30.40 26.03
C GLU A 38 31.49 31.36 27.22
N ALA A 39 32.38 30.98 28.14
CA ALA A 39 32.65 31.75 29.36
C ALA A 39 33.31 33.12 29.10
N ASP A 40 34.16 33.23 28.07
CA ASP A 40 34.93 34.44 27.75
C ASP A 40 34.42 35.12 26.46
N ARG A 41 33.11 35.34 26.38
CA ARG A 41 32.47 35.94 25.20
C ARG A 41 32.70 37.46 25.15
N ASP A 42 33.24 37.99 24.05
CA ASP A 42 33.43 39.43 23.84
C ASP A 42 32.08 40.16 23.67
N LEU A 43 31.62 40.80 24.73
CA LEU A 43 30.32 41.47 24.77
C LEU A 43 30.20 42.66 23.81
N VAL A 44 31.32 43.32 23.46
CA VAL A 44 31.32 44.45 22.52
C VAL A 44 31.13 43.91 21.11
N PHE A 45 31.93 42.92 20.71
CA PHE A 45 31.80 42.30 19.39
C PHE A 45 30.40 41.68 19.18
N TYR A 46 29.90 40.90 20.14
CA TYR A 46 28.60 40.23 19.98
C TYR A 46 27.40 41.19 20.11
N GLY A 47 27.55 42.31 20.82
CA GLY A 47 26.55 43.38 20.85
C GLY A 47 26.27 43.97 19.47
N ASP A 48 27.30 44.11 18.64
CA ASP A 48 27.17 44.59 17.26
C ASP A 48 26.87 43.46 16.26
N PHE A 49 27.49 42.30 16.44
CA PHE A 49 27.40 41.19 15.49
C PHE A 49 26.02 40.51 15.46
N LEU A 50 25.40 40.27 16.63
CA LEU A 50 24.13 39.54 16.69
C LEU A 50 22.98 40.26 15.95
N PRO A 51 22.73 41.57 16.16
CA PRO A 51 21.69 42.29 15.41
C PRO A 51 21.93 42.31 13.90
N LEU A 52 23.20 42.33 13.46
CA LEU A 52 23.55 42.25 12.05
C LEU A 52 23.29 40.85 11.50
N TYR A 53 23.68 39.80 12.22
CA TYR A 53 23.45 38.41 11.82
C TYR A 53 21.95 38.07 11.76
N GLU A 54 21.13 38.59 12.68
CA GLU A 54 19.66 38.43 12.65
C GLU A 54 19.04 39.00 11.37
N LYS A 55 19.51 40.16 10.89
CA LYS A 55 19.11 40.71 9.58
C LYS A 55 19.49 39.78 8.42
N PHE A 56 20.64 39.10 8.51
CA PHE A 56 21.03 38.09 7.52
C PHE A 56 20.14 36.84 7.56
N GLU A 57 19.56 36.48 8.71
CA GLU A 57 18.60 35.36 8.80
C GLU A 57 17.29 35.64 8.06
N GLU A 58 16.82 36.89 8.02
CA GLU A 58 15.66 37.26 7.20
C GLU A 58 15.87 36.97 5.70
N LEU A 59 17.13 37.06 5.23
CA LEU A 59 17.50 36.71 3.86
C LEU A 59 17.37 35.21 3.58
N THR A 60 17.40 34.35 4.61
CA THR A 60 17.05 32.93 4.47
C THR A 60 15.62 32.75 3.97
N LEU A 61 14.68 33.53 4.50
CA LEU A 61 13.28 33.46 4.09
C LEU A 61 13.13 33.97 2.65
N LEU A 62 13.79 35.07 2.30
CA LEU A 62 13.77 35.62 0.94
C LEU A 62 14.36 34.64 -0.08
N TYR A 63 15.54 34.09 0.19
CA TYR A 63 16.19 33.07 -0.63
C TYR A 63 15.25 31.90 -0.93
N ASN A 64 14.60 31.37 0.13
CA ASN A 64 13.66 30.26 -0.02
C ASN A 64 12.41 30.65 -0.83
N LYS A 65 11.84 31.84 -0.60
CA LYS A 65 10.67 32.33 -1.35
C LYS A 65 10.97 32.48 -2.85
N VAL A 66 12.11 33.10 -3.18
CA VAL A 66 12.55 33.33 -4.57
C VAL A 66 12.85 31.99 -5.25
N ARG A 67 13.65 31.12 -4.65
CA ARG A 67 13.94 29.78 -5.18
C ARG A 67 12.66 28.97 -5.40
N ASN A 68 11.75 28.95 -4.41
CA ASN A 68 10.49 28.20 -4.51
C ASN A 68 9.58 28.76 -5.61
N ARG A 69 9.65 30.06 -5.91
CA ARG A 69 8.90 30.68 -7.00
C ARG A 69 9.49 30.34 -8.37
N LEU A 70 10.80 30.44 -8.52
CA LEU A 70 11.53 30.17 -9.77
C LEU A 70 11.46 28.70 -10.19
N THR A 71 11.50 27.79 -9.22
CA THR A 71 11.54 26.34 -9.48
C THR A 71 10.15 25.70 -9.69
N GLN A 72 9.07 26.49 -9.73
CA GLN A 72 7.69 25.99 -9.93
C GLN A 72 7.50 25.33 -11.30
N LYS A 73 6.59 24.35 -11.36
CA LYS A 73 6.16 23.76 -12.65
C LYS A 73 5.48 24.83 -13.51
N PRO A 74 5.64 24.78 -14.85
CA PRO A 74 5.05 25.77 -15.75
C PRO A 74 3.52 25.71 -15.80
N TYR A 75 2.91 24.61 -15.33
CA TYR A 75 1.46 24.45 -15.25
C TYR A 75 0.98 24.35 -13.80
N SER A 76 -0.27 24.79 -13.55
CA SER A 76 -0.92 24.66 -12.24
C SER A 76 -1.85 23.44 -12.19
N LYS A 77 -1.89 22.79 -11.02
CA LYS A 77 -2.85 21.73 -10.69
C LYS A 77 -3.97 22.24 -9.77
N ASP A 78 -3.93 23.52 -9.38
CA ASP A 78 -4.86 24.11 -8.44
C ASP A 78 -6.26 24.13 -9.02
N LYS A 79 -7.23 23.76 -8.19
CA LYS A 79 -8.62 23.65 -8.59
C LYS A 79 -9.51 24.08 -7.43
N ILE A 80 -10.65 24.66 -7.76
CA ILE A 80 -11.67 25.07 -6.80
C ILE A 80 -12.83 24.07 -6.83
N ARG A 81 -13.37 23.73 -5.66
CA ARG A 81 -14.59 22.92 -5.57
C ARG A 81 -15.79 23.80 -5.94
N LEU A 82 -16.69 23.31 -6.78
CA LEU A 82 -17.93 24.02 -7.09
C LEU A 82 -19.06 23.42 -6.26
N CYS A 83 -19.85 24.30 -5.63
CA CYS A 83 -20.97 23.90 -4.78
C CYS A 83 -22.33 24.29 -5.36
N PHE A 84 -22.40 25.13 -6.40
CA PHE A 84 -23.66 25.58 -7.03
C PHE A 84 -24.70 26.05 -5.99
N ASN A 85 -24.25 26.85 -5.01
CA ASN A 85 -25.05 27.33 -3.86
C ASN A 85 -25.74 26.22 -3.05
N LYS A 86 -25.21 24.98 -3.09
CA LYS A 86 -25.66 23.81 -2.33
C LYS A 86 -24.52 23.25 -1.46
N PRO A 87 -24.52 23.50 -0.14
CA PRO A 87 -23.46 23.01 0.75
C PRO A 87 -23.30 21.48 0.76
N LYS A 88 -24.43 20.75 0.59
CA LYS A 88 -24.46 19.29 0.56
C LYS A 88 -24.41 18.70 -0.87
N LEU A 89 -24.00 19.47 -1.88
CA LEU A 89 -24.01 19.02 -3.28
C LEU A 89 -23.32 17.65 -3.45
N MET A 90 -24.07 16.67 -3.99
CA MET A 90 -23.60 15.30 -4.28
C MET A 90 -23.01 14.53 -3.08
N THR A 91 -23.41 14.85 -1.84
CA THR A 91 -22.98 14.05 -0.68
C THR A 91 -23.65 12.67 -0.62
N GLY A 92 -24.67 12.43 -1.45
CA GLY A 92 -25.33 11.14 -1.63
C GLY A 92 -26.18 11.14 -2.90
N TRP A 93 -26.52 9.94 -3.37
CA TRP A 93 -27.28 9.73 -4.62
C TRP A 93 -28.60 8.99 -4.41
N VAL A 94 -28.75 8.35 -3.24
CA VAL A 94 -29.86 7.46 -2.89
C VAL A 94 -31.15 8.25 -2.73
N ASP A 95 -32.16 7.89 -3.54
CA ASP A 95 -33.56 8.21 -3.34
C ASP A 95 -34.18 7.35 -2.24
N SER A 96 -34.89 7.99 -1.30
CA SER A 96 -35.57 7.32 -0.19
C SER A 96 -37.03 7.76 -0.07
N LYS A 97 -37.62 8.26 -1.17
CA LYS A 97 -39.03 8.65 -1.20
C LYS A 97 -39.99 7.47 -0.96
N THR A 98 -41.15 7.77 -0.40
CA THR A 98 -42.30 6.85 -0.30
C THR A 98 -43.51 7.52 -0.95
N GLU A 99 -44.60 6.79 -1.14
CA GLU A 99 -45.85 7.37 -1.68
C GLU A 99 -46.36 8.58 -0.87
N LYS A 100 -46.10 8.59 0.46
CA LYS A 100 -46.49 9.68 1.37
C LYS A 100 -45.42 10.75 1.61
N SER A 101 -44.18 10.54 1.18
CA SER A 101 -43.07 11.43 1.55
C SER A 101 -42.00 11.49 0.45
N ASP A 102 -41.89 12.64 -0.21
CA ASP A 102 -40.84 12.92 -1.20
C ASP A 102 -39.75 13.82 -0.63
N ASN A 103 -38.89 13.23 0.21
CA ASN A 103 -37.86 13.96 0.95
C ASN A 103 -36.67 14.45 0.11
N GLY A 104 -36.75 14.47 -1.23
CA GLY A 104 -35.80 15.15 -2.13
C GLY A 104 -34.34 14.75 -1.93
N THR A 105 -33.87 13.78 -2.70
CA THR A 105 -32.83 12.86 -2.21
C THR A 105 -31.50 12.90 -2.95
N GLN A 106 -31.42 13.63 -4.05
CA GLN A 106 -30.22 13.61 -4.90
C GLN A 106 -29.28 14.80 -4.67
N TYR A 107 -29.40 15.52 -3.55
CA TYR A 107 -28.55 16.66 -3.16
C TYR A 107 -28.12 17.59 -4.33
N GLY A 108 -28.92 17.72 -5.40
CA GLY A 108 -28.62 18.50 -6.61
C GLY A 108 -27.74 17.86 -7.69
N GLY A 109 -27.39 16.56 -7.62
CA GLY A 109 -26.65 15.84 -8.66
C GLY A 109 -27.40 14.63 -9.21
N TYR A 110 -27.43 14.48 -10.54
CA TYR A 110 -28.21 13.50 -11.28
C TYR A 110 -27.29 12.75 -12.26
N LEU A 111 -27.43 11.44 -12.40
CA LEU A 111 -26.66 10.66 -13.37
C LEU A 111 -27.56 10.23 -14.52
N PHE A 112 -27.05 10.38 -15.75
CA PHE A 112 -27.75 10.00 -16.96
C PHE A 112 -26.84 9.15 -17.86
N ARG A 113 -27.45 8.41 -18.77
CA ARG A 113 -26.78 7.76 -19.88
C ARG A 113 -27.57 7.94 -21.17
N LYS A 114 -26.90 7.92 -22.32
CA LYS A 114 -27.51 7.97 -23.65
C LYS A 114 -26.72 7.05 -24.59
N LYS A 115 -27.42 6.30 -25.44
CA LYS A 115 -26.74 5.48 -26.47
C LYS A 115 -26.10 6.39 -27.53
N ASN A 116 -24.86 6.10 -27.87
CA ASN A 116 -24.11 6.78 -28.92
C ASN A 116 -24.23 6.05 -30.27
N GLU A 117 -23.58 6.58 -31.30
CA GLU A 117 -23.64 6.11 -32.68
C GLU A 117 -23.22 4.64 -32.88
N ILE A 118 -22.40 4.09 -31.97
CA ILE A 118 -21.94 2.69 -32.01
C ILE A 118 -22.70 1.79 -31.03
N GLY A 119 -23.82 2.27 -30.48
CA GLY A 119 -24.69 1.51 -29.57
C GLY A 119 -24.22 1.43 -28.11
N GLU A 120 -23.14 2.13 -27.75
CA GLU A 120 -22.62 2.16 -26.38
C GLU A 120 -23.21 3.32 -25.57
N TYR A 121 -23.19 3.22 -24.25
CA TYR A 121 -23.66 4.31 -23.39
C TYR A 121 -22.57 5.36 -23.14
N ASP A 122 -22.89 6.61 -23.50
CA ASP A 122 -22.23 7.80 -22.98
C ASP A 122 -22.89 8.20 -21.65
N TYR A 123 -22.09 8.68 -20.70
CA TYR A 123 -22.55 9.00 -19.34
C TYR A 123 -22.50 10.50 -19.08
N PHE A 124 -23.45 11.00 -18.29
CA PHE A 124 -23.58 12.43 -18.00
C PHE A 124 -23.89 12.68 -16.53
N LEU A 125 -23.35 13.79 -16.02
CA LEU A 125 -23.65 14.36 -14.71
C LEU A 125 -24.52 15.61 -14.93
N GLY A 126 -25.76 15.59 -14.45
CA GLY A 126 -26.58 16.79 -14.34
C GLY A 126 -26.46 17.40 -12.95
N ILE A 127 -26.38 18.72 -12.88
CA ILE A 127 -26.39 19.48 -11.63
C ILE A 127 -27.54 20.49 -11.69
N SER A 128 -28.41 20.48 -10.67
CA SER A 128 -29.50 21.47 -10.57
C SER A 128 -29.79 21.83 -9.12
N SER A 129 -30.25 23.07 -8.91
CA SER A 129 -30.77 23.50 -7.62
C SER A 129 -32.17 22.95 -7.32
N LYS A 130 -32.92 22.48 -8.34
CA LYS A 130 -34.18 21.74 -8.14
C LYS A 130 -33.94 20.40 -7.45
N ALA A 131 -34.67 20.15 -6.38
CA ALA A 131 -34.52 18.93 -5.58
C ALA A 131 -35.21 17.71 -6.23
N GLN A 132 -36.18 17.98 -7.11
CA GLN A 132 -37.01 16.99 -7.76
C GLN A 132 -36.98 17.29 -9.26
N LEU A 133 -36.15 16.55 -9.99
CA LEU A 133 -36.20 16.52 -11.46
C LEU A 133 -36.66 15.14 -11.90
N PHE A 134 -37.23 15.02 -13.08
CA PHE A 134 -37.57 13.79 -13.82
C PHE A 134 -38.03 12.62 -12.94
N ARG A 135 -39.34 12.36 -12.90
CA ARG A 135 -39.91 11.21 -12.19
C ARG A 135 -40.24 10.10 -13.17
N LYS A 136 -40.00 8.84 -12.77
CA LYS A 136 -40.33 7.67 -13.58
C LYS A 136 -41.79 7.75 -14.02
N ASN A 137 -42.01 7.75 -15.32
CA ASN A 137 -43.32 7.70 -15.96
C ASN A 137 -43.20 6.73 -17.15
N GLU A 138 -44.00 5.67 -17.13
CA GLU A 138 -43.91 4.58 -18.12
C GLU A 138 -44.38 5.01 -19.51
N ALA A 139 -45.10 6.12 -19.63
CA ALA A 139 -45.56 6.68 -20.91
C ALA A 139 -44.52 7.53 -21.64
N VAL A 140 -43.32 7.70 -21.09
CA VAL A 140 -42.28 8.61 -21.63
C VAL A 140 -41.22 7.84 -22.41
N SER A 141 -40.91 8.32 -23.61
CA SER A 141 -39.78 7.88 -24.42
C SER A 141 -38.84 9.07 -24.70
N GLY A 142 -37.53 8.82 -24.65
CA GLY A 142 -36.52 9.79 -25.03
C GLY A 142 -35.11 9.19 -25.02
N ASP A 143 -34.14 9.94 -25.52
CA ASP A 143 -32.80 9.42 -25.81
C ASP A 143 -31.94 9.25 -24.56
N TYR A 144 -32.22 10.06 -23.55
CA TYR A 144 -31.53 10.03 -22.28
C TYR A 144 -32.28 9.12 -21.32
N GLU A 145 -31.51 8.36 -20.56
CA GLU A 145 -32.01 7.57 -19.45
C GLU A 145 -31.42 8.13 -18.16
N ARG A 146 -32.25 8.39 -17.16
CA ARG A 146 -31.81 8.85 -15.85
C ARG A 146 -31.69 7.68 -14.88
N LEU A 147 -30.64 7.71 -14.07
CA LEU A 147 -30.51 6.80 -12.95
C LEU A 147 -31.55 7.08 -11.85
N ASP A 148 -32.25 6.02 -11.47
CA ASP A 148 -33.12 5.88 -10.32
C ASP A 148 -32.45 4.95 -9.32
N TYR A 149 -31.70 5.57 -8.42
CA TYR A 149 -31.00 4.85 -7.37
C TYR A 149 -31.80 4.99 -6.07
N TYR A 150 -32.43 3.92 -5.61
CA TYR A 150 -33.41 3.95 -4.53
C TYR A 150 -33.01 2.99 -3.38
N GLN A 151 -33.17 3.45 -2.14
CA GLN A 151 -33.04 2.63 -0.94
C GLN A 151 -34.01 3.17 0.13
N PRO A 152 -34.93 2.34 0.65
CA PRO A 152 -35.76 2.74 1.76
C PRO A 152 -34.90 2.94 3.02
N LYS A 153 -35.24 3.94 3.84
CA LYS A 153 -34.54 4.24 5.09
C LYS A 153 -35.44 3.97 6.27
N ALA A 154 -34.93 3.26 7.27
CA ALA A 154 -35.62 2.99 8.53
C ALA A 154 -36.21 4.26 9.15
N ASN A 155 -35.45 5.37 9.21
CA ASN A 155 -35.93 6.64 9.74
C ASN A 155 -37.11 7.23 8.97
N THR A 156 -37.25 6.92 7.67
CA THR A 156 -38.39 7.35 6.86
C THR A 156 -39.59 6.44 7.11
N ILE A 157 -39.38 5.11 7.15
CA ILE A 157 -40.41 4.10 7.42
C ILE A 157 -41.05 4.30 8.80
N TYR A 158 -40.23 4.41 9.84
CA TYR A 158 -40.68 4.66 11.22
C TYR A 158 -41.02 6.14 11.48
N GLY A 159 -40.95 7.00 10.46
CA GLY A 159 -41.15 8.45 10.55
C GLY A 159 -42.29 8.90 9.64
N SER A 160 -41.98 9.76 8.67
CA SER A 160 -42.98 10.41 7.79
C SER A 160 -43.78 9.45 6.90
N ALA A 161 -43.30 8.22 6.69
CA ALA A 161 -44.01 7.24 5.87
C ALA A 161 -44.92 6.31 6.69
N TYR A 162 -44.86 6.34 8.03
CA TYR A 162 -45.60 5.41 8.88
C TYR A 162 -47.12 5.53 8.69
N GLU A 163 -47.80 4.38 8.57
CA GLU A 163 -49.22 4.26 8.21
C GLU A 163 -50.13 3.92 9.40
N GLY A 164 -49.88 4.52 10.57
CA GLY A 164 -50.76 4.41 11.74
C GLY A 164 -51.67 5.62 11.93
N GLU A 165 -52.72 5.46 12.72
CA GLU A 165 -53.50 6.60 13.25
C GLU A 165 -52.65 7.46 14.19
N ASN A 166 -51.76 6.80 14.95
CA ASN A 166 -50.74 7.43 15.78
C ASN A 166 -49.37 7.42 15.06
N SER A 167 -48.45 8.27 15.53
CA SER A 167 -47.05 8.18 15.12
C SER A 167 -46.41 6.87 15.63
N TYR A 168 -45.41 6.35 14.93
CA TYR A 168 -44.68 5.16 15.41
C TYR A 168 -44.05 5.38 16.80
N LYS A 169 -43.69 6.63 17.13
CA LYS A 169 -43.20 7.01 18.46
C LYS A 169 -44.26 6.75 19.54
N GLU A 170 -45.52 7.06 19.28
CA GLU A 170 -46.64 6.81 20.19
C GLU A 170 -46.97 5.32 20.27
N ASP A 171 -46.98 4.61 19.14
CA ASP A 171 -47.18 3.16 19.12
C ASP A 171 -46.07 2.41 19.89
N LYS A 172 -44.83 2.88 19.81
CA LYS A 172 -43.72 2.39 20.65
C LYS A 172 -44.01 2.57 22.15
N LYS A 173 -44.55 3.74 22.56
CA LYS A 173 -44.95 3.99 23.96
C LYS A 173 -46.09 3.09 24.40
N ARG A 174 -47.09 2.88 23.52
CA ARG A 174 -48.22 1.97 23.78
C ARG A 174 -47.74 0.54 23.98
N LEU A 175 -46.85 0.04 23.12
CA LEU A 175 -46.22 -1.28 23.25
C LEU A 175 -45.45 -1.41 24.57
N ASN A 176 -44.60 -0.43 24.92
CA ASN A 176 -43.90 -0.43 26.20
C ASN A 176 -44.87 -0.51 27.39
N LYS A 177 -45.95 0.29 27.38
CA LYS A 177 -46.94 0.32 28.46
C LYS A 177 -47.62 -1.04 28.69
N VAL A 178 -48.03 -1.73 27.63
CA VAL A 178 -48.66 -3.06 27.75
C VAL A 178 -47.66 -4.15 28.14
N ILE A 179 -46.40 -4.05 27.71
CA ILE A 179 -45.33 -4.98 28.13
C ILE A 179 -45.03 -4.82 29.63
N ILE A 180 -44.93 -3.59 30.12
CA ILE A 180 -44.70 -3.31 31.55
C ILE A 180 -45.88 -3.80 32.39
N ALA A 181 -47.12 -3.53 31.97
CA ALA A 181 -48.31 -4.01 32.67
C ALA A 181 -48.35 -5.54 32.77
N TYR A 182 -47.87 -6.27 31.75
CA TYR A 182 -47.73 -7.71 31.82
C TYR A 182 -46.67 -8.14 32.86
N ILE A 183 -45.49 -7.51 32.86
CA ILE A 183 -44.41 -7.79 33.83
C ILE A 183 -44.92 -7.62 35.27
N GLU A 184 -45.76 -6.61 35.51
CA GLU A 184 -46.37 -6.36 36.82
C GLU A 184 -47.33 -7.48 37.26
N GLN A 185 -47.95 -8.19 36.32
CA GLN A 185 -48.90 -9.28 36.57
C GLN A 185 -48.25 -10.67 36.72
N ILE A 186 -46.92 -10.79 36.54
CA ILE A 186 -46.19 -12.04 36.73
C ILE A 186 -46.25 -12.45 38.20
N LYS A 187 -46.87 -13.61 38.48
CA LYS A 187 -47.07 -14.14 39.85
C LYS A 187 -45.79 -14.67 40.50
N GLN A 188 -44.83 -15.17 39.72
CA GLN A 188 -43.56 -15.68 40.25
C GLN A 188 -42.64 -14.53 40.66
N THR A 189 -42.57 -14.23 41.96
CA THR A 189 -41.85 -13.09 42.52
C THR A 189 -40.35 -13.08 42.16
N ASN A 190 -39.71 -14.24 42.11
CA ASN A 190 -38.30 -14.40 41.70
C ASN A 190 -38.08 -14.06 40.21
N ILE A 191 -38.94 -14.53 39.31
CA ILE A 191 -38.87 -14.26 37.87
C ILE A 191 -39.18 -12.78 37.61
N LYS A 192 -40.25 -12.25 38.20
CA LYS A 192 -40.62 -10.83 38.11
C LYS A 192 -39.48 -9.93 38.59
N LYS A 193 -38.87 -10.25 39.73
CA LYS A 193 -37.72 -9.50 40.28
C LYS A 193 -36.52 -9.55 39.33
N SER A 194 -36.18 -10.73 38.78
CA SER A 194 -35.09 -10.88 37.81
C SER A 194 -35.31 -10.09 36.51
N ILE A 195 -36.54 -10.09 35.98
CA ILE A 195 -36.91 -9.27 34.82
C ILE A 195 -36.78 -7.79 35.15
N ILE A 196 -37.32 -7.33 36.27
CA ILE A 196 -37.24 -5.92 36.71
C ILE A 196 -35.78 -5.49 36.93
N GLU A 197 -34.96 -6.31 37.58
CA GLU A 197 -33.53 -6.06 37.78
C GLU A 197 -32.76 -5.98 36.45
N SER A 198 -33.14 -6.76 35.44
CA SER A 198 -32.56 -6.65 34.10
C SER A 198 -32.93 -5.36 33.35
N ILE A 199 -33.94 -4.63 33.85
CA ILE A 199 -34.48 -3.39 33.25
C ILE A 199 -34.16 -2.16 34.14
N SER A 200 -33.82 -2.34 35.43
CA SER A 200 -33.68 -1.29 36.46
C SER A 200 -32.57 -0.25 36.26
N LYS A 201 -31.79 -0.32 35.18
CA LYS A 201 -30.84 0.74 34.77
C LYS A 201 -31.52 2.03 34.25
N TYR A 202 -32.84 2.05 34.11
CA TYR A 202 -33.61 3.19 33.61
C TYR A 202 -34.71 3.58 34.63
N PRO A 203 -34.54 4.67 35.41
CA PRO A 203 -35.59 5.16 36.29
C PRO A 203 -36.70 5.76 35.43
N ASN A 204 -37.94 5.27 35.59
CA ASN A 204 -39.15 5.58 34.80
C ASN A 204 -39.22 4.96 33.39
N ILE A 205 -39.47 3.64 33.34
CA ILE A 205 -39.54 2.81 32.12
C ILE A 205 -40.69 3.23 31.17
N SER A 206 -41.74 3.90 31.66
CA SER A 206 -42.91 4.27 30.83
C SER A 206 -42.72 5.50 29.95
N ASP A 207 -41.72 6.37 30.22
CA ASP A 207 -41.55 7.66 29.52
C ASP A 207 -40.17 7.90 28.90
N ASP A 208 -39.21 6.99 29.07
CA ASP A 208 -37.88 7.12 28.45
C ASP A 208 -37.89 6.65 26.99
N ASP A 209 -37.68 7.57 26.05
CA ASP A 209 -37.51 7.30 24.62
C ASP A 209 -36.36 6.30 24.33
N LYS A 210 -35.45 6.06 25.29
CA LYS A 210 -34.30 5.15 25.18
C LYS A 210 -34.64 3.66 25.30
N VAL A 211 -35.77 3.27 25.90
CA VAL A 211 -36.14 1.85 26.05
C VAL A 211 -37.02 1.39 24.88
N THR A 212 -36.59 0.34 24.17
CA THR A 212 -37.34 -0.20 23.02
C THR A 212 -38.20 -1.41 23.42
N PRO A 213 -39.44 -1.54 22.88
CA PRO A 213 -40.27 -2.72 23.08
C PRO A 213 -39.55 -4.04 22.76
N SER A 214 -38.75 -4.06 21.68
CA SER A 214 -37.96 -5.22 21.26
C SER A 214 -36.93 -5.65 22.32
N SER A 215 -36.24 -4.68 22.93
CA SER A 215 -35.27 -4.96 24.01
C SER A 215 -35.96 -5.52 25.27
N LEU A 216 -37.16 -5.04 25.61
CA LEU A 216 -37.93 -5.58 26.73
C LEU A 216 -38.33 -7.04 26.48
N LEU A 217 -38.80 -7.35 25.27
CA LEU A 217 -39.16 -8.71 24.88
C LEU A 217 -37.96 -9.68 24.90
N GLU A 218 -36.80 -9.26 24.39
CA GLU A 218 -35.57 -10.05 24.46
C GLU A 218 -35.15 -10.35 25.90
N LYS A 219 -35.26 -9.36 26.79
CA LYS A 219 -34.95 -9.53 28.22
C LYS A 219 -35.91 -10.50 28.89
N ILE A 220 -37.22 -10.40 28.63
CA ILE A 220 -38.21 -11.37 29.12
C ILE A 220 -37.86 -12.77 28.63
N LYS A 221 -37.59 -12.93 27.32
CA LYS A 221 -37.21 -14.22 26.70
C LYS A 221 -35.95 -14.83 27.30
N LYS A 222 -34.95 -14.01 27.63
CA LYS A 222 -33.69 -14.47 28.25
C LYS A 222 -33.88 -14.94 29.70
N VAL A 223 -34.81 -14.33 30.43
CA VAL A 223 -35.07 -14.67 31.84
C VAL A 223 -36.05 -15.84 31.97
N SER A 224 -37.09 -15.89 31.14
CA SER A 224 -38.13 -16.94 31.19
C SER A 224 -38.84 -17.09 29.84
N ILE A 225 -38.70 -18.27 29.22
CA ILE A 225 -39.41 -18.62 27.99
C ILE A 225 -40.93 -18.70 28.22
N ASP A 226 -41.36 -19.15 29.40
CA ASP A 226 -42.78 -19.25 29.76
C ASP A 226 -43.42 -17.88 29.92
N SER A 227 -42.70 -16.92 30.51
CA SER A 227 -43.15 -15.53 30.60
C SER A 227 -43.16 -14.85 29.23
N TYR A 228 -42.24 -15.22 28.34
CA TYR A 228 -42.26 -14.77 26.95
C TYR A 228 -43.50 -15.32 26.20
N ASN A 229 -43.80 -16.61 26.31
CA ASN A 229 -45.03 -17.17 25.72
C ASN A 229 -46.30 -16.59 26.37
N GLY A 230 -46.23 -16.26 27.66
CA GLY A 230 -47.31 -15.64 28.40
C GLY A 230 -47.63 -14.22 27.93
N ILE A 231 -46.63 -13.38 27.60
CA ILE A 231 -46.89 -12.05 27.04
C ILE A 231 -47.51 -12.13 25.64
N LEU A 232 -47.11 -13.11 24.82
CA LEU A 232 -47.72 -13.35 23.51
C LEU A 232 -49.21 -13.74 23.60
N SER A 233 -49.62 -14.27 24.75
CA SER A 233 -51.01 -14.62 25.07
C SER A 233 -51.78 -13.52 25.83
N PHE A 234 -51.12 -12.41 26.18
CA PHE A 234 -51.72 -11.33 26.96
C PHE A 234 -52.60 -10.45 26.07
N LYS A 235 -53.93 -10.45 26.31
CA LYS A 235 -54.93 -9.78 25.43
C LYS A 235 -54.59 -8.32 25.10
N SER A 236 -54.15 -7.54 26.09
CA SER A 236 -53.80 -6.13 25.89
C SER A 236 -52.57 -5.97 24.99
N PHE A 237 -51.58 -6.87 25.10
CA PHE A 237 -50.43 -6.90 24.21
C PHE A 237 -50.84 -7.35 22.80
N GLN A 238 -51.63 -8.43 22.67
CA GLN A 238 -52.09 -8.93 21.37
C GLN A 238 -52.81 -7.86 20.54
N SER A 239 -53.69 -7.08 21.18
CA SER A 239 -54.41 -5.99 20.51
C SER A 239 -53.47 -4.93 19.95
N VAL A 240 -52.57 -4.39 20.79
CA VAL A 240 -51.63 -3.33 20.37
C VAL A 240 -50.60 -3.88 19.37
N ASN A 241 -50.11 -5.10 19.59
CA ASN A 241 -49.17 -5.77 18.69
C ASN A 241 -49.78 -5.97 17.28
N LYS A 242 -51.04 -6.43 17.19
CA LYS A 242 -51.73 -6.61 15.91
C LYS A 242 -51.87 -5.29 15.17
N GLU A 243 -52.31 -4.24 15.85
CA GLU A 243 -52.45 -2.90 15.26
C GLU A 243 -51.12 -2.38 14.71
N VAL A 244 -50.03 -2.50 15.49
CA VAL A 244 -48.70 -2.07 15.04
C VAL A 244 -48.18 -2.93 13.88
N ILE A 245 -48.43 -4.25 13.87
CA ILE A 245 -48.10 -5.12 12.74
C ILE A 245 -48.84 -4.64 11.49
N ASP A 246 -50.15 -4.40 11.58
CA ASP A 246 -50.97 -3.96 10.45
C ASP A 246 -50.50 -2.60 9.90
N ASN A 247 -50.19 -1.65 10.79
CA ASN A 247 -49.64 -0.34 10.42
C ASN A 247 -48.26 -0.47 9.75
N LEU A 248 -47.36 -1.31 10.25
CA LEU A 248 -46.05 -1.55 9.65
C LEU A 248 -46.18 -2.26 8.29
N ARG A 249 -47.06 -3.27 8.17
CA ARG A 249 -47.35 -3.96 6.89
C ARG A 249 -47.91 -3.01 5.84
N LYS A 250 -48.84 -2.13 6.24
CA LYS A 250 -49.38 -1.08 5.38
C LYS A 250 -48.31 -0.06 4.97
N THR A 251 -47.37 0.23 5.86
CA THR A 251 -46.22 1.10 5.56
C THR A 251 -45.29 0.48 4.50
N ILE A 252 -44.91 -0.79 4.67
CA ILE A 252 -43.97 -1.45 3.76
C ILE A 252 -44.59 -1.80 2.40
N SER A 253 -45.90 -2.05 2.33
CA SER A 253 -46.62 -2.31 1.07
C SER A 253 -46.71 -1.08 0.15
N ARG A 254 -46.55 0.13 0.70
CA ARG A 254 -46.51 1.40 -0.06
C ARG A 254 -45.09 1.85 -0.41
N LEU A 255 -44.08 1.02 -0.15
CA LEU A 255 -42.73 1.29 -0.61
C LEU A 255 -42.65 1.13 -2.12
N LYS A 256 -41.83 1.95 -2.76
CA LYS A 256 -41.68 1.95 -4.22
C LYS A 256 -41.17 0.59 -4.76
N ASN A 257 -40.38 -0.11 -3.97
CA ASN A 257 -39.85 -1.44 -4.27
C ASN A 257 -40.63 -2.57 -3.56
N ALA A 258 -41.84 -2.30 -3.05
CA ALA A 258 -42.64 -3.32 -2.36
C ALA A 258 -42.88 -4.56 -3.23
N ALA A 259 -43.05 -4.37 -4.54
CA ALA A 259 -43.21 -5.46 -5.51
C ALA A 259 -42.02 -6.43 -5.59
N GLU A 260 -40.83 -6.05 -5.10
CA GLU A 260 -39.65 -6.92 -5.05
C GLU A 260 -39.67 -7.87 -3.84
N PHE A 261 -40.55 -7.64 -2.85
CA PHE A 261 -40.63 -8.40 -1.60
C PHE A 261 -42.04 -8.92 -1.28
N PRO A 262 -42.77 -9.52 -2.24
CA PRO A 262 -44.17 -9.90 -2.02
C PRO A 262 -44.31 -10.94 -0.90
N ASP A 263 -43.39 -11.91 -0.83
CA ASP A 263 -43.41 -12.97 0.18
C ASP A 263 -43.13 -12.44 1.58
N LEU A 264 -42.26 -11.44 1.70
CA LEU A 264 -41.96 -10.81 2.99
C LEU A 264 -43.09 -9.87 3.42
N ILE A 265 -43.73 -9.15 2.51
CA ILE A 265 -44.80 -8.20 2.88
C ILE A 265 -46.10 -8.92 3.23
N ASN A 266 -46.43 -9.98 2.49
CA ASN A 266 -47.70 -10.69 2.62
C ASN A 266 -47.69 -11.80 3.69
N LYS A 267 -46.53 -12.10 4.28
CA LYS A 267 -46.42 -13.05 5.39
C LYS A 267 -47.25 -12.60 6.60
N ASP A 268 -47.86 -13.58 7.28
CA ASP A 268 -48.50 -13.34 8.56
C ASP A 268 -47.48 -13.36 9.70
N TYR A 269 -47.41 -12.24 10.41
CA TYR A 269 -46.48 -12.01 11.50
C TYR A 269 -47.18 -12.16 12.84
N GLN A 270 -46.53 -12.83 13.78
CA GLN A 270 -47.05 -13.02 15.12
C GLN A 270 -46.66 -11.85 16.03
N ILE A 271 -45.52 -11.21 15.76
CA ILE A 271 -45.00 -10.13 16.60
C ILE A 271 -44.36 -9.02 15.77
N PHE A 272 -44.52 -7.76 16.19
CA PHE A 272 -44.00 -6.60 15.46
C PHE A 272 -42.47 -6.66 15.23
N THR A 273 -41.70 -7.35 16.08
CA THR A 273 -40.24 -7.51 15.91
C THR A 273 -39.86 -8.32 14.67
N GLU A 274 -40.73 -9.22 14.21
CA GLU A 274 -40.52 -9.95 12.95
C GLU A 274 -40.65 -9.01 11.75
N VAL A 275 -41.63 -8.08 11.80
CA VAL A 275 -41.79 -7.05 10.77
C VAL A 275 -40.62 -6.06 10.79
N GLN A 276 -40.10 -5.72 11.98
CA GLN A 276 -38.89 -4.89 12.09
C GLN A 276 -37.67 -5.55 11.42
N ALA A 277 -37.48 -6.86 11.61
CA ALA A 277 -36.40 -7.60 10.95
C ALA A 277 -36.53 -7.58 9.42
N VAL A 278 -37.77 -7.68 8.91
CA VAL A 278 -38.07 -7.55 7.48
C VAL A 278 -37.81 -6.13 6.98
N ILE A 279 -38.19 -5.11 7.73
CA ILE A 279 -37.87 -3.71 7.42
C ILE A 279 -36.35 -3.52 7.34
N ASP A 280 -35.60 -4.10 8.28
CA ASP A 280 -34.14 -4.03 8.27
C ASP A 280 -33.53 -4.73 7.06
N GLU A 281 -34.13 -5.83 6.59
CA GLU A 281 -33.74 -6.50 5.35
C GLU A 281 -34.05 -5.65 4.11
N ILE A 282 -35.27 -5.13 4.00
CA ILE A 282 -35.69 -4.24 2.90
C ILE A 282 -34.81 -2.99 2.84
N CYS A 283 -34.47 -2.39 3.99
CA CYS A 283 -33.60 -1.22 4.07
C CYS A 283 -32.16 -1.50 3.64
N LYS A 284 -31.71 -2.77 3.57
CA LYS A 284 -30.40 -3.13 3.03
C LYS A 284 -30.40 -3.25 1.50
N GLN A 285 -31.57 -3.45 0.89
CA GLN A 285 -31.69 -3.64 -0.56
C GLN A 285 -31.75 -2.30 -1.28
N LYS A 286 -31.15 -2.26 -2.47
CA LYS A 286 -31.04 -1.06 -3.29
C LYS A 286 -31.50 -1.36 -4.70
N THR A 287 -32.29 -0.45 -5.25
CA THR A 287 -32.71 -0.50 -6.64
C THR A 287 -31.81 0.44 -7.44
N PHE A 288 -31.25 -0.03 -8.55
CA PHE A 288 -30.41 0.76 -9.45
C PHE A 288 -30.91 0.59 -10.89
N ILE A 289 -31.88 1.41 -11.27
CA ILE A 289 -32.60 1.27 -12.54
C ILE A 289 -32.46 2.55 -13.35
N TYR A 290 -32.40 2.42 -14.66
CA TYR A 290 -32.49 3.55 -15.58
C TYR A 290 -33.89 3.64 -16.17
N PHE A 291 -34.43 4.86 -16.27
CA PHE A 291 -35.69 5.12 -16.97
C PHE A 291 -35.52 6.25 -17.99
N PRO A 292 -36.19 6.18 -19.14
CA PRO A 292 -36.13 7.22 -20.16
C PRO A 292 -36.70 8.55 -19.64
N ILE A 293 -36.12 9.66 -20.11
CA ILE A 293 -36.62 11.01 -19.86
C ILE A 293 -37.02 11.68 -21.16
N SER A 294 -38.04 12.53 -21.12
CA SER A 294 -38.47 13.31 -22.29
C SER A 294 -37.38 14.30 -22.69
N ASN A 295 -37.01 14.32 -23.97
CA ASN A 295 -36.07 15.31 -24.51
C ASN A 295 -36.62 16.75 -24.34
N VAL A 296 -37.94 16.94 -24.50
CA VAL A 296 -38.60 18.25 -24.31
C VAL A 296 -38.51 18.71 -22.85
N GLU A 297 -38.72 17.80 -21.90
CA GLU A 297 -38.59 18.11 -20.48
C GLU A 297 -37.14 18.43 -20.12
N LEU A 298 -36.19 17.67 -20.67
CA LEU A 298 -34.76 17.91 -20.46
C LEU A 298 -34.33 19.29 -20.96
N GLU A 299 -34.72 19.66 -22.18
CA GLU A 299 -34.43 20.98 -22.76
C GLU A 299 -35.05 22.12 -21.95
N LYS A 300 -36.30 21.94 -21.50
CA LYS A 300 -36.97 22.90 -20.61
C LYS A 300 -36.20 23.11 -19.30
N GLU A 301 -35.77 22.03 -18.65
CA GLU A 301 -35.03 22.10 -17.39
C GLU A 301 -33.62 22.68 -17.57
N MET A 302 -32.99 22.45 -18.72
CA MET A 302 -31.71 23.09 -19.08
C MET A 302 -31.86 24.59 -19.38
N GLY A 303 -32.99 25.00 -19.97
CA GLY A 303 -33.31 26.38 -20.30
C GLY A 303 -33.90 27.22 -19.16
N ASP A 304 -34.11 26.64 -17.97
CA ASP A 304 -34.63 27.35 -16.80
C ASP A 304 -33.68 28.49 -16.37
N LYS A 305 -34.21 29.71 -16.25
CA LYS A 305 -33.41 30.91 -15.95
C LYS A 305 -32.94 30.98 -14.49
N ASP A 306 -33.69 30.39 -13.57
CA ASP A 306 -33.44 30.51 -12.13
C ASP A 306 -32.71 29.29 -11.59
N LYS A 307 -33.10 28.10 -12.04
CA LYS A 307 -32.62 26.80 -11.53
C LYS A 307 -32.26 25.85 -12.68
N PRO A 308 -31.34 26.24 -13.58
CA PRO A 308 -30.99 25.44 -14.74
C PRO A 308 -30.41 24.08 -14.34
N LEU A 309 -30.68 23.09 -15.18
CA LEU A 309 -29.94 21.84 -15.19
C LEU A 309 -28.66 22.02 -16.01
N CYS A 310 -27.50 22.00 -15.35
CA CYS A 310 -26.21 21.96 -16.02
C CYS A 310 -25.82 20.51 -16.32
N LEU A 311 -25.74 20.13 -17.59
CA LEU A 311 -25.37 18.78 -18.02
C LEU A 311 -23.90 18.70 -18.46
N PHE A 312 -23.14 17.79 -17.84
CA PHE A 312 -21.72 17.56 -18.13
C PHE A 312 -21.51 16.13 -18.60
N GLN A 313 -20.90 15.92 -19.77
CA GLN A 313 -20.48 14.58 -20.19
C GLN A 313 -19.35 14.07 -19.29
N ILE A 314 -19.55 12.91 -18.66
CA ILE A 314 -18.52 12.19 -17.90
C ILE A 314 -17.62 11.50 -18.91
N SER A 315 -16.35 11.89 -18.97
CA SER A 315 -15.44 11.39 -20.00
C SER A 315 -14.01 11.20 -19.51
N ASN A 316 -13.36 10.20 -20.09
CA ASN A 316 -11.92 9.97 -20.04
C ASN A 316 -11.46 9.45 -21.42
N LYS A 317 -10.17 9.12 -21.59
CA LYS A 317 -9.64 8.64 -22.88
C LYS A 317 -10.28 7.33 -23.39
N ASP A 318 -10.91 6.55 -22.52
CA ASP A 318 -11.57 5.29 -22.87
C ASP A 318 -13.05 5.55 -23.18
N LEU A 319 -13.76 6.31 -22.33
CA LEU A 319 -15.17 6.67 -22.52
C LEU A 319 -15.39 7.56 -23.76
N SER A 320 -14.38 8.31 -24.19
CA SER A 320 -14.42 9.11 -25.42
C SER A 320 -14.13 8.31 -26.69
N PHE A 321 -13.98 6.97 -26.61
CA PHE A 321 -13.62 6.15 -27.76
C PHE A 321 -14.61 6.32 -28.91
N ALA A 322 -15.91 6.14 -28.69
CA ALA A 322 -16.95 6.26 -29.73
C ALA A 322 -16.81 7.55 -30.53
N LYS A 323 -16.79 8.70 -29.84
CA LYS A 323 -16.60 10.03 -30.44
C LYS A 323 -15.30 10.14 -31.24
N THR A 324 -14.19 9.63 -30.72
CA THR A 324 -12.88 9.71 -31.41
C THR A 324 -12.75 8.72 -32.56
N PHE A 325 -13.46 7.60 -32.50
CA PHE A 325 -13.54 6.60 -33.56
C PHE A 325 -14.37 7.11 -34.73
N SER A 326 -15.59 7.61 -34.49
CA SER A 326 -16.43 8.24 -35.52
C SER A 326 -15.73 9.41 -36.20
N ALA A 327 -14.91 10.18 -35.46
CA ALA A 327 -14.12 11.29 -36.01
C ALA A 327 -12.81 10.87 -36.71
N ASN A 328 -12.54 9.57 -36.88
CA ASN A 328 -11.29 9.03 -37.43
C ASN A 328 -10.00 9.46 -36.71
N LEU A 329 -10.10 9.96 -35.48
CA LEU A 329 -8.96 10.37 -34.64
C LEU A 329 -8.31 9.18 -33.92
N ARG A 330 -9.05 8.09 -33.74
CA ARG A 330 -8.56 6.86 -33.09
C ARG A 330 -9.03 5.62 -33.85
N LYS A 331 -8.06 4.84 -34.36
CA LYS A 331 -8.34 3.66 -35.20
C LYS A 331 -8.70 2.39 -34.44
N LYS A 332 -8.19 2.22 -33.21
CA LYS A 332 -8.35 0.98 -32.43
C LYS A 332 -8.63 1.25 -30.96
N ARG A 333 -9.45 0.38 -30.35
CA ARG A 333 -9.69 0.34 -28.91
C ARG A 333 -8.56 -0.44 -28.24
N GLY A 334 -8.00 0.13 -27.18
CA GLY A 334 -7.01 -0.53 -26.33
C GLY A 334 -7.64 -1.04 -25.05
N ALA A 335 -6.89 -1.76 -24.22
CA ALA A 335 -7.36 -2.18 -22.90
C ALA A 335 -7.74 -0.97 -22.05
N GLU A 336 -8.97 -0.99 -21.52
CA GLU A 336 -9.52 0.12 -20.72
C GLU A 336 -8.75 0.30 -19.41
N ASN A 337 -8.77 1.48 -18.83
CA ASN A 337 -8.23 1.67 -17.48
C ASN A 337 -9.13 0.93 -16.47
N LEU A 338 -8.57 0.40 -15.38
CA LEU A 338 -9.33 -0.29 -14.34
C LEU A 338 -10.49 0.57 -13.80
N HIS A 339 -10.27 1.87 -13.62
CA HIS A 339 -11.31 2.79 -13.16
C HIS A 339 -12.45 2.97 -14.18
N THR A 340 -12.17 2.86 -15.48
CA THR A 340 -13.20 2.87 -16.53
C THR A 340 -14.08 1.62 -16.40
N MET A 341 -13.45 0.46 -16.23
CA MET A 341 -14.17 -0.81 -16.11
C MET A 341 -15.01 -0.85 -14.82
N LEU A 342 -14.46 -0.40 -13.69
CA LEU A 342 -15.20 -0.24 -12.42
C LEU A 342 -16.39 0.71 -12.56
N PHE A 343 -16.19 1.85 -13.25
CA PHE A 343 -17.26 2.81 -13.49
C PHE A 343 -18.38 2.21 -14.36
N LYS A 344 -18.03 1.52 -15.46
CA LYS A 344 -19.02 0.83 -16.31
C LYS A 344 -19.78 -0.23 -15.54
N ALA A 345 -19.07 -1.10 -14.81
CA ALA A 345 -19.69 -2.14 -13.98
C ALA A 345 -20.66 -1.55 -12.95
N LEU A 346 -20.30 -0.44 -12.30
CA LEU A 346 -21.19 0.28 -11.40
C LEU A 346 -22.45 0.79 -12.11
N MET A 347 -22.30 1.40 -13.29
CA MET A 347 -23.40 1.94 -14.08
C MET A 347 -24.27 0.86 -14.76
N GLU A 348 -23.86 -0.40 -14.73
CA GLU A 348 -24.62 -1.54 -15.27
C GLU A 348 -25.52 -2.23 -14.24
N GLY A 349 -25.49 -1.80 -12.96
CA GLY A 349 -26.38 -2.36 -11.93
C GLY A 349 -25.77 -3.47 -11.08
N ASN A 350 -24.50 -3.34 -10.66
CA ASN A 350 -23.79 -4.35 -9.85
C ASN A 350 -23.66 -3.97 -8.35
N GLN A 351 -24.73 -3.45 -7.74
CA GLN A 351 -24.74 -2.83 -6.40
C GLN A 351 -24.47 -3.79 -5.25
N ASP A 352 -24.60 -5.09 -5.51
CA ASP A 352 -24.21 -6.14 -4.56
C ASP A 352 -22.71 -6.11 -4.25
N ASN A 353 -21.89 -5.74 -5.26
CA ASN A 353 -20.44 -5.69 -5.15
C ASN A 353 -19.89 -4.26 -5.21
N LEU A 354 -20.47 -3.38 -6.02
CA LEU A 354 -19.97 -2.01 -6.26
C LEU A 354 -21.08 -0.99 -6.04
N ASP A 355 -20.88 -0.04 -5.13
CA ASP A 355 -21.91 0.93 -4.79
C ASP A 355 -21.46 2.39 -4.89
N LEU A 356 -22.41 3.31 -5.06
CA LEU A 356 -22.16 4.75 -5.16
C LEU A 356 -21.85 5.35 -3.79
N GLY A 357 -20.69 6.01 -3.69
CA GLY A 357 -20.35 6.85 -2.55
C GLY A 357 -20.75 8.31 -2.76
N SER A 358 -19.83 9.24 -2.56
CA SER A 358 -20.04 10.68 -2.72
C SER A 358 -19.46 11.21 -4.04
N GLY A 359 -20.02 12.32 -4.52
CA GLY A 359 -19.53 13.06 -5.68
C GLY A 359 -18.96 14.43 -5.30
N ALA A 360 -18.01 14.91 -6.10
CA ALA A 360 -17.54 16.29 -6.05
C ALA A 360 -17.11 16.76 -7.44
N ILE A 361 -17.44 18.00 -7.79
CA ILE A 361 -17.00 18.63 -9.04
C ILE A 361 -16.04 19.78 -8.73
N PHE A 362 -15.01 19.90 -9.55
CA PHE A 362 -13.99 20.92 -9.42
C PHE A 362 -13.79 21.65 -10.74
N TYR A 363 -13.47 22.93 -10.66
CA TYR A 363 -13.03 23.73 -11.78
C TYR A 363 -11.51 23.94 -11.71
N ARG A 364 -10.81 23.66 -12.81
CA ARG A 364 -9.40 23.99 -13.00
C ARG A 364 -9.27 24.94 -14.19
N ALA A 365 -8.82 26.17 -13.90
CA ALA A 365 -8.50 27.14 -14.95
C ALA A 365 -7.30 26.68 -15.80
N LYS A 366 -7.25 27.12 -17.06
CA LYS A 366 -6.08 26.93 -17.92
C LYS A 366 -4.86 27.61 -17.28
N SER A 367 -3.69 27.01 -17.47
CA SER A 367 -2.44 27.54 -16.91
C SER A 367 -1.29 27.60 -17.93
N LEU A 368 -1.49 27.06 -19.13
CA LEU A 368 -0.53 27.10 -20.22
C LEU A 368 -1.17 27.77 -21.44
N ASP A 369 -0.37 28.56 -22.15
CA ASP A 369 -0.75 29.12 -23.44
C ASP A 369 -0.39 28.15 -24.56
N GLY A 370 -1.28 27.99 -25.52
CA GLY A 370 -1.24 26.92 -26.52
C GLY A 370 -0.55 27.28 -27.83
N ASN A 371 0.32 28.28 -27.82
CA ASN A 371 0.64 29.05 -29.01
C ASN A 371 1.49 28.28 -30.04
N LYS A 372 2.20 27.21 -29.64
CA LYS A 372 3.01 26.38 -30.55
C LYS A 372 2.94 24.89 -30.20
N PRO A 373 2.86 24.00 -31.19
CA PRO A 373 2.93 22.55 -30.96
C PRO A 373 4.31 22.15 -30.44
N THR A 374 4.36 21.09 -29.64
CA THR A 374 5.65 20.50 -29.21
C THR A 374 6.25 19.65 -30.31
N HIS A 375 5.40 18.94 -31.05
CA HIS A 375 5.75 18.25 -32.29
C HIS A 375 4.68 18.60 -33.33
N PRO A 376 5.03 19.34 -34.39
CA PRO A 376 4.12 19.64 -35.49
C PRO A 376 3.63 18.39 -36.23
N ALA A 377 2.46 18.51 -36.86
CA ALA A 377 1.94 17.50 -37.77
C ALA A 377 2.93 17.21 -38.90
N ASN A 378 2.97 15.95 -39.34
CA ASN A 378 3.79 15.43 -40.43
C ASN A 378 5.32 15.54 -40.21
N GLU A 379 5.76 15.82 -38.98
CA GLU A 379 7.17 15.74 -38.60
C GLU A 379 7.48 14.43 -37.87
N ALA A 380 8.61 13.82 -38.22
CA ALA A 380 9.05 12.56 -37.61
C ALA A 380 9.51 12.78 -36.16
N ILE A 381 8.92 12.04 -35.22
CA ILE A 381 9.27 12.07 -33.81
C ILE A 381 10.12 10.85 -33.47
N LYS A 382 11.36 11.07 -33.04
CA LYS A 382 12.27 10.01 -32.60
C LYS A 382 11.75 9.33 -31.33
N CYS A 383 11.77 8.00 -31.32
CA CYS A 383 11.47 7.23 -30.12
C CYS A 383 12.54 7.47 -29.03
N ARG A 384 12.10 7.59 -27.78
CA ARG A 384 12.99 7.81 -26.63
C ARG A 384 13.41 6.52 -25.94
N ASN A 385 12.77 5.39 -26.24
CA ASN A 385 13.12 4.12 -25.62
C ASN A 385 14.46 3.63 -26.19
N VAL A 386 15.40 3.29 -25.31
CA VAL A 386 16.76 2.86 -25.65
C VAL A 386 16.75 1.63 -26.57
N ALA A 387 15.83 0.68 -26.36
CA ALA A 387 15.70 -0.54 -27.16
C ALA A 387 15.09 -0.29 -28.56
N ASN A 388 14.54 0.91 -28.81
CA ASN A 388 13.83 1.24 -30.04
C ASN A 388 14.24 2.63 -30.58
N LYS A 389 15.49 3.06 -30.36
CA LYS A 389 15.96 4.42 -30.70
C LYS A 389 15.77 4.80 -32.18
N ASP A 390 15.84 3.82 -33.07
CA ASP A 390 15.75 4.05 -34.51
C ASP A 390 14.30 4.13 -35.02
N LYS A 391 13.31 3.73 -34.20
CA LYS A 391 11.90 3.87 -34.56
C LYS A 391 11.50 5.34 -34.52
N VAL A 392 10.83 5.77 -35.58
CA VAL A 392 10.21 7.10 -35.67
C VAL A 392 8.70 6.97 -35.75
N SER A 393 7.99 7.89 -35.13
CA SER A 393 6.54 8.01 -35.26
C SER A 393 6.20 9.22 -36.11
N LEU A 394 5.26 9.07 -37.03
CA LEU A 394 4.72 10.15 -37.86
C LEU A 394 3.22 10.31 -37.57
N PHE A 395 2.78 11.53 -37.30
CA PHE A 395 1.38 11.83 -36.99
C PHE A 395 0.85 12.93 -37.91
N THR A 396 -0.37 12.78 -38.40
CA THR A 396 -1.03 13.76 -39.29
C THR A 396 -1.65 14.95 -38.54
N TYR A 397 -1.33 15.10 -37.25
CA TYR A 397 -1.88 16.11 -36.36
C TYR A 397 -0.83 16.56 -35.34
N ASP A 398 -1.01 17.77 -34.81
CA ASP A 398 -0.10 18.37 -33.84
C ASP A 398 -0.16 17.67 -32.47
N ILE A 399 1.01 17.55 -31.83
CA ILE A 399 1.13 17.04 -30.47
C ILE A 399 1.62 18.14 -29.54
N TYR A 400 0.81 18.43 -28.53
CA TYR A 400 1.09 19.43 -27.50
C TYR A 400 1.43 18.76 -26.16
N LYS A 401 2.65 18.99 -25.66
CA LYS A 401 3.04 18.57 -24.30
C LYS A 401 2.13 19.26 -23.30
N ASN A 402 1.59 18.49 -22.35
CA ASN A 402 0.71 19.02 -21.28
C ASN A 402 -0.60 19.68 -21.78
N ARG A 403 -1.09 19.34 -22.98
CA ARG A 403 -2.31 19.90 -23.61
C ARG A 403 -3.49 20.11 -22.65
N ARG A 404 -3.73 19.15 -21.75
CA ARG A 404 -4.82 19.22 -20.76
C ARG A 404 -4.83 20.50 -19.91
N TYR A 405 -3.70 21.18 -19.74
CA TYR A 405 -3.59 22.43 -18.98
C TYR A 405 -3.72 23.70 -19.84
N MET A 406 -3.91 23.57 -21.15
CA MET A 406 -4.15 24.69 -22.08
C MET A 406 -5.63 25.09 -22.16
N GLU A 407 -6.51 24.29 -21.55
CA GLU A 407 -7.96 24.51 -21.54
C GLU A 407 -8.48 24.50 -20.11
N ASN A 408 -9.55 25.27 -19.86
CA ASN A 408 -10.32 25.15 -18.63
C ASN A 408 -10.94 23.75 -18.56
N LYS A 409 -10.94 23.12 -17.38
CA LYS A 409 -11.49 21.77 -17.20
C LYS A 409 -12.40 21.70 -15.98
N PHE A 410 -13.53 21.03 -16.15
CA PHE A 410 -14.32 20.49 -15.04
C PHE A 410 -13.83 19.07 -14.73
N LEU A 411 -13.66 18.76 -13.45
CA LEU A 411 -13.18 17.48 -12.97
C LEU A 411 -14.23 16.89 -12.04
N PHE A 412 -14.81 15.76 -12.41
CA PHE A 412 -15.73 15.02 -11.57
C PHE A 412 -14.98 13.93 -10.81
N HIS A 413 -15.11 13.94 -9.49
CA HIS A 413 -14.61 12.94 -8.58
C HIS A 413 -15.81 12.18 -8.03
N LEU A 414 -15.86 10.87 -8.28
CA LEU A 414 -16.88 9.97 -7.74
C LEU A 414 -16.18 8.92 -6.88
N SER A 415 -16.56 8.82 -5.62
CA SER A 415 -16.12 7.71 -4.77
C SER A 415 -17.06 6.51 -4.97
N ILE A 416 -16.49 5.31 -4.94
CA ILE A 416 -17.21 4.05 -5.04
C ILE A 416 -16.91 3.23 -3.79
N VAL A 417 -17.85 2.38 -3.40
CA VAL A 417 -17.66 1.39 -2.34
C VAL A 417 -17.52 0.04 -3.02
N GLN A 418 -16.47 -0.71 -2.66
CA GLN A 418 -16.20 -2.05 -3.20
C GLN A 418 -16.57 -3.10 -2.17
N ASN A 419 -16.97 -4.28 -2.63
CA ASN A 419 -17.45 -5.40 -1.81
C ASN A 419 -18.58 -4.95 -0.87
N TYR A 420 -19.54 -4.21 -1.41
CA TYR A 420 -20.56 -3.51 -0.63
C TYR A 420 -21.36 -4.42 0.33
N LYS A 421 -21.78 -5.61 -0.12
CA LYS A 421 -22.50 -6.59 0.72
C LYS A 421 -21.60 -7.46 1.60
N ALA A 422 -20.27 -7.36 1.50
CA ALA A 422 -19.38 -8.16 2.33
C ALA A 422 -19.50 -7.77 3.81
N ALA A 423 -19.50 -8.77 4.69
CA ALA A 423 -19.41 -8.51 6.13
C ALA A 423 -18.08 -7.80 6.44
N ASN A 424 -18.11 -6.74 7.24
CA ASN A 424 -16.94 -6.01 7.70
C ASN A 424 -16.13 -6.83 8.72
N ASP A 425 -15.52 -7.93 8.28
CA ASP A 425 -14.78 -8.84 9.14
C ASP A 425 -13.31 -8.96 8.73
N SER A 426 -12.65 -7.80 8.58
CA SER A 426 -11.21 -7.73 8.32
C SER A 426 -10.38 -8.44 9.40
N ALA A 427 -10.96 -8.67 10.59
CA ALA A 427 -10.34 -9.43 11.68
C ALA A 427 -10.13 -10.92 11.35
N GLN A 428 -10.83 -11.49 10.37
CA GLN A 428 -10.72 -12.92 10.01
C GLN A 428 -9.77 -13.22 8.84
N LEU A 429 -9.18 -12.21 8.18
CA LEU A 429 -8.35 -12.46 7.00
C LEU A 429 -7.09 -13.28 7.32
N ASN A 430 -6.35 -12.92 8.37
CA ASN A 430 -5.17 -13.66 8.80
C ASN A 430 -5.52 -15.11 9.17
N SER A 431 -6.63 -15.31 9.86
CA SER A 431 -7.14 -16.63 10.24
C SER A 431 -7.46 -17.47 9.00
N SER A 432 -8.17 -16.89 8.04
CA SER A 432 -8.55 -17.55 6.78
C SER A 432 -7.33 -17.90 5.92
N ALA A 433 -6.37 -16.96 5.79
CA ALA A 433 -5.12 -17.19 5.08
C ALA A 433 -4.30 -18.31 5.75
N THR A 434 -4.23 -18.32 7.08
CA THR A 434 -3.53 -19.36 7.86
C THR A 434 -4.17 -20.73 7.67
N GLU A 435 -5.50 -20.81 7.68
CA GLU A 435 -6.22 -22.06 7.44
C GLU A 435 -6.00 -22.59 6.01
N TYR A 436 -6.00 -21.69 5.02
CA TYR A 436 -5.68 -22.06 3.64
C TYR A 436 -4.25 -22.58 3.52
N ILE A 437 -3.26 -21.86 4.07
CA ILE A 437 -1.84 -22.25 4.02
C ILE A 437 -1.59 -23.60 4.70
N ARG A 438 -2.34 -23.91 5.77
CA ARG A 438 -2.25 -25.21 6.46
C ARG A 438 -2.60 -26.37 5.53
N LYS A 439 -3.60 -26.20 4.66
CA LYS A 439 -4.13 -27.23 3.76
C LYS A 439 -3.45 -27.28 2.40
N ALA A 440 -2.89 -26.16 1.93
CA ALA A 440 -2.31 -26.06 0.59
C ALA A 440 -0.93 -26.75 0.52
N ASP A 441 -0.71 -27.57 -0.50
CA ASP A 441 0.56 -28.30 -0.72
C ASP A 441 1.37 -27.75 -1.90
N ASP A 442 0.75 -26.93 -2.75
CA ASP A 442 1.29 -26.36 -3.99
C ASP A 442 1.65 -24.87 -3.84
N LEU A 443 2.12 -24.46 -2.66
CA LEU A 443 2.49 -23.08 -2.40
C LEU A 443 3.90 -22.75 -2.89
N HIS A 444 4.09 -21.49 -3.27
CA HIS A 444 5.41 -20.89 -3.43
C HIS A 444 5.59 -19.72 -2.48
N ILE A 445 6.82 -19.25 -2.34
CA ILE A 445 7.16 -18.09 -1.53
C ILE A 445 7.93 -17.09 -2.37
N ILE A 446 7.44 -15.85 -2.42
CA ILE A 446 8.15 -14.73 -3.03
C ILE A 446 8.83 -13.95 -1.92
N GLY A 447 10.15 -14.05 -1.81
CA GLY A 447 10.94 -13.15 -0.98
C GLY A 447 11.27 -11.89 -1.75
N ILE A 448 11.08 -10.73 -1.12
CA ILE A 448 11.43 -9.44 -1.71
C ILE A 448 12.43 -8.76 -0.78
N ASP A 449 13.59 -8.42 -1.35
CA ASP A 449 14.61 -7.65 -0.67
C ASP A 449 14.76 -6.26 -1.29
N ARG A 450 15.33 -5.36 -0.50
CA ARG A 450 15.83 -4.06 -0.94
C ARG A 450 17.36 -4.11 -0.90
N GLY A 451 17.97 -3.92 -2.05
CA GLY A 451 19.41 -3.96 -2.19
C GLY A 451 20.07 -2.61 -1.98
N GLU A 452 21.39 -2.63 -1.84
CA GLU A 452 22.22 -1.42 -1.94
C GLU A 452 22.31 -0.93 -3.41
N ARG A 453 22.06 -1.83 -4.37
CA ARG A 453 22.17 -1.57 -5.81
C ARG A 453 20.90 -1.86 -6.58
N ASN A 454 20.08 -2.79 -6.08
CA ASN A 454 18.77 -3.06 -6.64
C ASN A 454 17.69 -2.33 -5.83
N LEU A 455 16.85 -1.54 -6.52
CA LEU A 455 15.71 -0.88 -5.90
C LEU A 455 14.82 -1.88 -5.16
N LEU A 456 14.57 -3.01 -5.81
CA LEU A 456 13.95 -4.21 -5.26
C LEU A 456 14.51 -5.42 -6.00
N TYR A 457 14.69 -6.53 -5.30
CA TYR A 457 15.04 -7.83 -5.87
C TYR A 457 14.01 -8.85 -5.38
N TYR A 458 13.60 -9.78 -6.24
CA TYR A 458 12.72 -10.88 -5.81
C TYR A 458 13.35 -12.25 -6.07
N SER A 459 12.99 -13.21 -5.22
CA SER A 459 13.29 -14.63 -5.40
C SER A 459 12.03 -15.43 -5.08
N VAL A 460 11.59 -16.24 -6.03
CA VAL A 460 10.48 -17.17 -5.91
C VAL A 460 11.06 -18.55 -5.61
N ILE A 461 10.65 -19.14 -4.49
CA ILE A 461 11.05 -20.49 -4.11
C ILE A 461 9.85 -21.41 -3.99
N ASP A 462 10.07 -22.70 -4.24
CA ASP A 462 9.10 -23.75 -3.95
C ASP A 462 9.12 -24.15 -2.45
N MET A 463 8.24 -25.08 -2.06
CA MET A 463 8.17 -25.62 -0.69
C MET A 463 9.43 -26.40 -0.25
N LYS A 464 10.35 -26.71 -1.17
CA LYS A 464 11.63 -27.38 -0.91
C LYS A 464 12.79 -26.39 -0.88
N GLY A 465 12.53 -25.08 -1.03
CA GLY A 465 13.55 -24.04 -1.01
C GLY A 465 14.38 -23.95 -2.29
N ASN A 466 13.94 -24.57 -3.38
CA ASN A 466 14.57 -24.41 -4.69
C ASN A 466 14.14 -23.07 -5.31
N ILE A 467 15.09 -22.35 -5.91
CA ILE A 467 14.77 -21.13 -6.66
C ILE A 467 14.09 -21.51 -7.99
N VAL A 468 12.89 -21.00 -8.20
CA VAL A 468 12.11 -21.18 -9.44
C VAL A 468 12.29 -20.00 -10.37
N GLU A 469 12.31 -18.78 -9.81
CA GLU A 469 12.48 -17.53 -10.56
C GLU A 469 13.15 -16.50 -9.66
N GLN A 470 14.11 -15.73 -10.18
CA GLN A 470 14.76 -14.63 -9.47
C GLN A 470 15.16 -13.56 -10.48
N ASP A 471 14.92 -12.28 -10.16
CA ASP A 471 15.33 -11.16 -11.01
C ASP A 471 15.33 -9.84 -10.21
N SER A 472 16.06 -8.85 -10.74
CA SER A 472 16.01 -7.47 -10.28
C SER A 472 14.80 -6.75 -10.86
N LEU A 473 14.13 -5.93 -10.04
CA LEU A 473 13.09 -5.02 -10.50
C LEU A 473 13.63 -3.65 -10.93
N ASN A 474 14.95 -3.47 -11.03
CA ASN A 474 15.53 -2.26 -11.61
C ASN A 474 15.02 -2.04 -13.04
N ILE A 475 14.90 -3.12 -13.79
CA ILE A 475 14.48 -3.12 -15.19
C ILE A 475 13.10 -3.77 -15.28
N ILE A 476 12.10 -2.98 -15.66
CA ILE A 476 10.75 -3.47 -15.89
C ILE A 476 10.61 -3.81 -17.38
N ARG A 477 10.33 -5.09 -17.66
CA ARG A 477 10.05 -5.61 -19.00
C ARG A 477 8.54 -5.75 -19.19
N ASN A 478 8.03 -5.12 -20.25
CA ASN A 478 6.63 -5.17 -20.67
C ASN A 478 6.58 -5.46 -22.18
N ASN A 479 6.33 -6.71 -22.56
CA ASN A 479 6.40 -7.16 -23.97
C ASN A 479 7.74 -6.75 -24.61
N ASP A 480 7.72 -6.06 -25.75
CA ASP A 480 8.91 -5.59 -26.49
C ASP A 480 9.56 -4.32 -25.91
N LEU A 481 9.12 -3.87 -24.73
CA LEU A 481 9.64 -2.66 -24.08
C LEU A 481 10.35 -3.01 -22.79
N GLU A 482 11.62 -2.62 -22.74
CA GLU A 482 12.43 -2.62 -21.53
C GLU A 482 12.56 -1.18 -21.01
N THR A 483 12.44 -0.99 -19.70
CA THR A 483 12.62 0.31 -19.05
C THR A 483 13.43 0.15 -17.77
N ASP A 484 14.65 0.67 -17.77
CA ASP A 484 15.51 0.76 -16.61
C ASP A 484 15.07 1.93 -15.71
N TYR A 485 14.36 1.61 -14.63
CA TYR A 485 13.92 2.60 -13.65
C TYR A 485 15.05 3.03 -12.71
N HIS A 486 16.08 2.21 -12.52
CA HIS A 486 17.23 2.57 -11.70
C HIS A 486 18.01 3.71 -12.37
N ASP A 487 18.37 3.57 -13.65
CA ASP A 487 19.02 4.64 -14.43
C ASP A 487 18.14 5.89 -14.54
N LEU A 488 16.83 5.73 -14.82
CA LEU A 488 15.92 6.87 -14.89
C LEU A 488 15.80 7.63 -13.56
N LEU A 489 15.82 6.93 -12.43
CA LEU A 489 15.78 7.55 -11.10
C LEU A 489 17.10 8.25 -10.78
N ASP A 490 18.25 7.59 -11.01
CA ASP A 490 19.58 8.19 -10.78
C ASP A 490 19.78 9.44 -11.65
N LYS A 491 19.51 9.33 -12.96
CA LYS A 491 19.54 10.47 -13.89
C LYS A 491 18.62 11.60 -13.41
N ARG A 492 17.40 11.27 -12.97
CA ARG A 492 16.47 12.28 -12.44
C ARG A 492 16.98 12.91 -11.14
N GLU A 493 17.68 12.18 -10.27
CA GLU A 493 18.26 12.73 -9.05
C GLU A 493 19.43 13.67 -9.37
N LYS A 494 20.30 13.30 -10.31
CA LYS A 494 21.37 14.16 -10.84
C LYS A 494 20.82 15.42 -11.50
N GLU A 495 19.84 15.30 -12.39
CA GLU A 495 19.12 16.44 -13.00
C GLU A 495 18.50 17.33 -11.92
N ARG A 496 17.82 16.75 -10.92
CA ARG A 496 17.23 17.55 -9.83
C ARG A 496 18.27 18.27 -8.99
N LYS A 497 19.43 17.65 -8.74
CA LYS A 497 20.54 18.30 -8.02
C LYS A 497 21.07 19.48 -8.84
N ALA A 498 21.32 19.28 -10.13
CA ALA A 498 21.73 20.34 -11.05
C ALA A 498 20.69 21.47 -11.14
N ASN A 499 19.42 21.15 -11.39
CA ASN A 499 18.35 22.15 -11.49
C ASN A 499 18.15 22.91 -10.17
N ARG A 500 18.31 22.25 -9.01
CA ARG A 500 18.31 22.93 -7.70
C ARG A 500 19.51 23.85 -7.54
N GLN A 501 20.68 23.42 -8.00
CA GLN A 501 21.90 24.23 -7.99
C GLN A 501 21.84 25.37 -9.01
N ASN A 502 20.96 25.33 -10.00
CA ASN A 502 20.78 26.35 -11.05
C ASN A 502 19.46 27.15 -10.91
N TRP A 503 18.61 26.82 -9.94
CA TRP A 503 17.26 27.37 -9.75
C TRP A 503 16.30 27.19 -10.95
N GLU A 504 16.55 26.16 -11.75
CA GLU A 504 15.67 25.76 -12.84
C GLU A 504 14.45 24.99 -12.33
N ALA A 505 13.42 24.85 -13.18
CA ALA A 505 12.23 24.07 -12.85
C ALA A 505 12.62 22.63 -12.45
N VAL A 506 12.32 22.25 -11.21
CA VAL A 506 12.69 20.94 -10.68
C VAL A 506 11.55 19.96 -10.94
N GLU A 507 11.71 19.07 -11.93
CA GLU A 507 10.73 18.01 -12.14
C GLU A 507 10.65 17.09 -10.91
N GLY A 508 9.42 16.77 -10.48
CA GLY A 508 9.17 15.92 -9.32
C GLY A 508 9.64 14.48 -9.55
N ILE A 509 10.53 13.97 -8.70
CA ILE A 509 10.91 12.54 -8.71
C ILE A 509 9.81 11.62 -8.18
N LYS A 510 8.90 12.18 -7.36
CA LYS A 510 7.81 11.43 -6.73
C LYS A 510 6.89 10.76 -7.76
N ASP A 511 6.61 11.44 -8.88
CA ASP A 511 5.75 10.90 -9.94
C ASP A 511 6.45 9.73 -10.66
N LEU A 512 7.78 9.82 -10.88
CA LEU A 512 8.59 8.74 -11.44
C LEU A 512 8.68 7.53 -10.49
N LYS A 513 8.95 7.76 -9.20
CA LYS A 513 8.94 6.71 -8.16
C LYS A 513 7.58 6.02 -8.09
N LYS A 514 6.47 6.77 -8.14
CA LYS A 514 5.12 6.18 -8.24
C LYS A 514 4.91 5.34 -9.49
N GLY A 515 5.43 5.80 -10.64
CA GLY A 515 5.42 5.04 -11.89
C GLY A 515 6.14 3.70 -11.76
N TYR A 516 7.39 3.73 -11.28
CA TYR A 516 8.18 2.53 -10.97
C TYR A 516 7.42 1.57 -10.05
N LEU A 517 7.01 2.05 -8.88
CA LEU A 517 6.31 1.24 -7.88
C LEU A 517 5.04 0.59 -8.43
N SER A 518 4.29 1.28 -9.30
CA SER A 518 3.09 0.71 -9.93
C SER A 518 3.41 -0.49 -10.83
N GLN A 519 4.57 -0.49 -11.50
CA GLN A 519 5.01 -1.59 -12.34
C GLN A 519 5.57 -2.74 -11.51
N ALA A 520 6.43 -2.44 -10.52
CA ALA A 520 6.97 -3.44 -9.60
C ALA A 520 5.85 -4.18 -8.85
N VAL A 521 4.88 -3.46 -8.27
CA VAL A 521 3.70 -4.06 -7.62
C VAL A 521 2.87 -4.89 -8.59
N HIS A 522 2.73 -4.46 -9.85
CA HIS A 522 2.02 -5.25 -10.85
C HIS A 522 2.73 -6.58 -11.12
N GLN A 523 4.04 -6.58 -11.36
CA GLN A 523 4.82 -7.79 -11.61
C GLN A 523 4.77 -8.75 -10.42
N ILE A 524 4.98 -8.25 -9.19
CA ILE A 524 4.88 -9.08 -7.97
C ILE A 524 3.48 -9.68 -7.82
N ALA A 525 2.42 -8.89 -8.05
CA ALA A 525 1.05 -9.42 -7.98
C ALA A 525 0.77 -10.48 -9.07
N GLN A 526 1.37 -10.36 -10.27
CA GLN A 526 1.27 -11.40 -11.29
C GLN A 526 2.04 -12.67 -10.90
N LEU A 527 3.24 -12.55 -10.33
CA LEU A 527 4.01 -13.68 -9.81
C LEU A 527 3.23 -14.40 -8.69
N MET A 528 2.60 -13.64 -7.80
CA MET A 528 1.78 -14.18 -6.71
C MET A 528 0.64 -15.05 -7.25
N LEU A 529 -0.07 -14.59 -8.29
CA LEU A 529 -1.13 -15.36 -8.94
C LEU A 529 -0.58 -16.54 -9.78
N LYS A 530 0.55 -16.36 -10.47
CA LYS A 530 1.20 -17.39 -11.31
C LYS A 530 1.63 -18.61 -10.49
N TYR A 531 2.19 -18.37 -9.30
CA TYR A 531 2.81 -19.41 -8.48
C TYR A 531 1.99 -19.81 -7.24
N ASN A 532 0.74 -19.32 -7.10
CA ASN A 532 -0.06 -19.54 -5.88
C ASN A 532 0.75 -19.22 -4.61
N ALA A 533 1.39 -18.04 -4.59
CA ALA A 533 2.45 -17.75 -3.65
C ALA A 533 2.01 -16.88 -2.46
N ILE A 534 2.70 -17.04 -1.34
CA ILE A 534 2.75 -16.01 -0.27
C ILE A 534 3.91 -15.03 -0.55
N ILE A 535 3.88 -13.86 0.08
CA ILE A 535 4.96 -12.86 -0.02
C ILE A 535 5.64 -12.71 1.34
N ALA A 536 6.97 -12.82 1.37
CA ALA A 536 7.80 -12.51 2.53
C ALA A 536 8.54 -11.19 2.31
N LEU A 537 8.44 -10.28 3.28
CA LEU A 537 9.04 -8.95 3.29
C LEU A 537 9.90 -8.76 4.53
N GLU A 538 10.93 -7.92 4.45
CA GLU A 538 11.65 -7.48 5.65
C GLU A 538 10.74 -6.74 6.64
N ASP A 539 10.82 -7.13 7.92
CA ASP A 539 10.31 -6.34 9.02
C ASP A 539 11.27 -5.20 9.35
N LEU A 540 10.86 -3.98 9.00
CA LEU A 540 11.72 -2.81 9.07
C LEU A 540 11.95 -2.26 10.47
N GLY A 541 11.17 -2.65 11.49
CA GLY A 541 11.30 -2.22 12.89
C GLY A 541 11.76 -0.77 13.17
N GLN A 542 12.25 -0.51 14.40
CA GLN A 542 12.95 0.74 14.75
C GLN A 542 14.48 0.67 14.54
N MET A 543 15.06 -0.52 14.33
CA MET A 543 16.52 -0.74 14.51
C MET A 543 17.44 -0.43 13.33
N PHE A 544 16.96 0.16 12.24
CA PHE A 544 17.83 0.52 11.10
C PHE A 544 17.56 1.95 10.64
N VAL A 545 18.31 2.90 11.23
CA VAL A 545 18.35 4.30 10.80
C VAL A 545 19.80 4.80 10.85
N THR A 546 20.57 4.54 9.80
CA THR A 546 21.73 5.39 9.46
C THR A 546 21.31 6.45 8.41
N ARG A 547 22.10 7.54 8.26
CA ARG A 547 21.71 8.74 7.50
C ARG A 547 21.37 8.49 6.01
N GLY A 548 21.89 7.44 5.37
CA GLY A 548 21.59 7.06 3.97
C GLY A 548 20.28 6.27 3.79
N GLN A 549 19.96 5.40 4.75
CA GLN A 549 18.78 4.52 4.72
C GLN A 549 17.43 5.26 4.78
N LYS A 550 17.40 6.57 5.08
CA LYS A 550 16.14 7.33 5.20
C LYS A 550 15.40 7.46 3.86
N ILE A 551 16.11 7.54 2.74
CA ILE A 551 15.51 7.70 1.40
C ILE A 551 15.02 6.35 0.87
N GLU A 552 15.83 5.29 0.99
CA GLU A 552 15.49 3.92 0.60
C GLU A 552 14.35 3.34 1.45
N LYS A 553 14.37 3.58 2.78
CA LYS A 553 13.27 3.21 3.69
C LYS A 553 11.95 3.83 3.25
N ALA A 554 11.96 5.07 2.74
CA ALA A 554 10.75 5.72 2.25
C ALA A 554 10.21 5.09 0.95
N VAL A 555 11.10 4.65 0.04
CA VAL A 555 10.69 3.96 -1.20
C VAL A 555 10.11 2.59 -0.87
N TYR A 556 10.76 1.82 0.00
CA TYR A 556 10.29 0.49 0.40
C TYR A 556 8.98 0.55 1.21
N GLN A 557 8.83 1.50 2.13
CA GLN A 557 7.55 1.72 2.83
C GLN A 557 6.43 2.11 1.86
N GLN A 558 6.75 2.91 0.83
CA GLN A 558 5.77 3.25 -0.20
C GLN A 558 5.44 2.06 -1.11
N PHE A 559 6.42 1.20 -1.39
CA PHE A 559 6.24 -0.08 -2.08
C PHE A 559 5.28 -0.98 -1.31
N GLU A 560 5.61 -1.26 -0.04
CA GLU A 560 4.80 -2.09 0.87
C GLU A 560 3.36 -1.59 0.93
N LYS A 561 3.16 -0.28 1.16
CA LYS A 561 1.84 0.32 1.15
C LYS A 561 1.11 0.10 -0.18
N SER A 562 1.79 0.34 -1.30
CA SER A 562 1.17 0.20 -2.63
C SER A 562 0.85 -1.26 -2.95
N LEU A 563 1.66 -2.20 -2.47
CA LEU A 563 1.43 -3.64 -2.59
C LEU A 563 0.20 -4.06 -1.77
N VAL A 564 0.13 -3.65 -0.50
CA VAL A 564 -1.05 -3.92 0.36
C VAL A 564 -2.31 -3.29 -0.21
N ASP A 565 -2.26 -2.03 -0.63
CA ASP A 565 -3.40 -1.35 -1.27
C ASP A 565 -3.86 -2.14 -2.51
N LYS A 566 -2.93 -2.65 -3.33
CA LYS A 566 -3.26 -3.46 -4.52
C LYS A 566 -3.82 -4.84 -4.17
N LEU A 567 -3.30 -5.49 -3.12
CA LEU A 567 -3.72 -6.84 -2.69
C LEU A 567 -5.02 -6.81 -1.88
N SER A 568 -5.42 -5.66 -1.33
CA SER A 568 -6.73 -5.48 -0.72
C SER A 568 -7.89 -5.58 -1.72
N TYR A 569 -7.59 -5.31 -3.00
CA TYR A 569 -8.53 -5.44 -4.11
C TYR A 569 -7.78 -5.72 -5.43
N LEU A 570 -7.34 -6.97 -5.60
CA LEU A 570 -6.54 -7.40 -6.74
C LEU A 570 -7.44 -7.90 -7.88
N VAL A 571 -7.51 -7.07 -8.92
CA VAL A 571 -8.18 -7.37 -10.19
C VAL A 571 -7.16 -7.69 -11.29
N ASP A 572 -7.39 -8.78 -12.01
CA ASP A 572 -6.84 -9.05 -13.33
C ASP A 572 -7.81 -8.51 -14.40
N LYS A 573 -7.37 -7.47 -15.11
CA LYS A 573 -8.18 -6.78 -16.12
C LYS A 573 -8.49 -7.64 -17.36
N LYS A 574 -7.80 -8.77 -17.53
CA LYS A 574 -8.01 -9.68 -18.66
C LYS A 574 -9.11 -10.69 -18.39
N ARG A 575 -9.52 -10.87 -17.13
CA ARG A 575 -10.57 -11.83 -16.74
C ARG A 575 -11.98 -11.23 -16.92
N PRO A 576 -12.99 -12.07 -17.21
CA PRO A 576 -14.40 -11.68 -17.16
C PRO A 576 -14.80 -11.10 -15.80
N TYR A 577 -15.81 -10.21 -15.78
CA TYR A 577 -16.15 -9.44 -14.57
C TYR A 577 -16.56 -10.33 -13.38
N ASN A 578 -17.34 -11.39 -13.64
CA ASN A 578 -17.97 -12.25 -12.62
C ASN A 578 -17.15 -13.49 -12.23
N GLU A 579 -15.95 -13.64 -12.78
CA GLU A 579 -15.02 -14.72 -12.43
C GLU A 579 -14.10 -14.31 -11.29
N LEU A 580 -13.56 -15.29 -10.57
CA LEU A 580 -12.58 -15.05 -9.51
C LEU A 580 -11.36 -14.30 -10.07
N GLY A 581 -10.98 -13.19 -9.42
CA GLY A 581 -9.95 -12.27 -9.89
C GLY A 581 -10.44 -11.24 -10.91
N GLY A 582 -11.69 -11.34 -11.38
CA GLY A 582 -12.37 -10.33 -12.18
C GLY A 582 -12.79 -9.11 -11.36
N ILE A 583 -13.41 -8.14 -12.02
CA ILE A 583 -13.78 -6.85 -11.38
C ILE A 583 -14.79 -6.99 -10.26
N LEU A 584 -15.77 -7.89 -10.38
CA LEU A 584 -16.84 -8.05 -9.39
C LEU A 584 -16.50 -9.12 -8.35
N LYS A 585 -15.44 -9.90 -8.56
CA LYS A 585 -14.92 -10.91 -7.62
C LYS A 585 -13.40 -10.82 -7.49
N ALA A 586 -12.91 -9.62 -7.19
CA ALA A 586 -11.49 -9.35 -7.00
C ALA A 586 -10.92 -10.15 -5.82
N TYR A 587 -9.65 -10.54 -5.89
CA TYR A 587 -8.99 -11.16 -4.75
C TYR A 587 -8.77 -10.14 -3.63
N GLN A 588 -8.93 -10.58 -2.37
CA GLN A 588 -8.62 -9.81 -1.16
C GLN A 588 -7.56 -10.57 -0.35
N LEU A 589 -6.28 -10.34 -0.66
CA LEU A 589 -5.16 -11.11 -0.11
C LEU A 589 -4.42 -10.39 1.01
N ALA A 590 -4.78 -9.12 1.27
CA ALA A 590 -4.23 -8.30 2.35
C ALA A 590 -5.30 -7.35 2.88
N SER A 591 -5.23 -7.01 4.17
CA SER A 591 -6.05 -5.98 4.80
C SER A 591 -5.34 -4.62 4.74
N SER A 592 -6.12 -3.52 4.75
CA SER A 592 -5.55 -2.17 4.76
C SER A 592 -4.64 -1.95 5.98
N ILE A 593 -3.47 -1.35 5.79
CA ILE A 593 -2.52 -1.07 6.86
C ILE A 593 -3.17 -0.15 7.90
N THR A 594 -3.43 -0.65 9.11
CA THR A 594 -3.76 0.19 10.27
C THR A 594 -2.46 0.68 10.91
N LYS A 595 -2.47 1.83 11.58
CA LYS A 595 -1.25 2.54 12.01
C LYS A 595 -0.34 1.77 12.99
N ASN A 596 -0.75 0.60 13.47
CA ASN A 596 -0.03 -0.22 14.45
C ASN A 596 0.25 -1.63 13.89
N ASN A 597 1.17 -1.76 12.93
CA ASN A 597 1.61 -3.10 12.48
C ASN A 597 2.66 -3.66 13.43
N SER A 598 2.23 -4.18 14.58
CA SER A 598 3.00 -5.15 15.38
C SER A 598 2.94 -6.56 14.79
N ASP A 599 1.97 -6.80 13.89
CA ASP A 599 1.61 -8.11 13.40
C ASP A 599 2.59 -8.58 12.32
N LYS A 600 3.10 -9.80 12.48
CA LYS A 600 4.04 -10.43 11.52
C LYS A 600 3.36 -10.97 10.26
N GLN A 601 2.05 -10.77 10.14
CA GLN A 601 1.23 -11.26 9.04
C GLN A 601 0.12 -10.26 8.67
N ASN A 602 -0.08 -10.06 7.37
CA ASN A 602 -1.23 -9.37 6.81
C ASN A 602 -1.77 -10.16 5.60
N GLY A 603 -2.75 -11.03 5.85
CA GLY A 603 -3.25 -12.01 4.88
C GLY A 603 -2.14 -12.94 4.41
N PHE A 604 -1.77 -12.82 3.13
CA PHE A 604 -0.72 -13.60 2.47
C PHE A 604 0.66 -12.92 2.49
N LEU A 605 0.81 -11.78 3.18
CA LEU A 605 2.10 -11.13 3.42
C LEU A 605 2.63 -11.49 4.80
N PHE A 606 3.93 -11.80 4.86
CA PHE A 606 4.65 -12.13 6.09
C PHE A 606 5.85 -11.20 6.27
N TYR A 607 6.01 -10.67 7.48
CA TYR A 607 7.10 -9.75 7.83
C TYR A 607 8.14 -10.50 8.65
N VAL A 608 9.32 -10.69 8.06
CA VAL A 608 10.40 -11.51 8.62
C VAL A 608 11.61 -10.65 9.00
N PRO A 609 12.37 -10.99 10.06
CA PRO A 609 13.54 -10.22 10.44
C PRO A 609 14.60 -10.18 9.32
N ALA A 610 15.16 -9.01 9.04
CA ALA A 610 16.25 -8.83 8.07
C ALA A 610 17.61 -9.41 8.54
N TRP A 611 17.70 -9.90 9.77
CA TRP A 611 18.97 -10.39 10.32
C TRP A 611 19.50 -11.59 9.51
N ASN A 612 20.71 -11.44 8.97
CA ASN A 612 21.48 -12.47 8.28
C ASN A 612 20.79 -13.12 7.07
N THR A 613 20.17 -12.30 6.23
CA THR A 613 19.58 -12.71 4.93
C THR A 613 20.58 -12.57 3.79
N SER A 614 21.35 -11.47 3.69
CA SER A 614 22.29 -11.28 2.58
C SER A 614 23.72 -11.79 2.86
N LYS A 615 24.16 -11.77 4.13
CA LYS A 615 25.51 -12.16 4.56
C LYS A 615 25.56 -13.58 5.13
N ILE A 616 25.02 -14.54 4.38
CA ILE A 616 24.99 -15.96 4.74
C ILE A 616 25.26 -16.81 3.50
N ASP A 617 26.02 -17.89 3.64
CA ASP A 617 26.18 -18.87 2.57
C ASP A 617 24.84 -19.58 2.31
N PRO A 618 24.25 -19.48 1.10
CA PRO A 618 22.97 -20.11 0.80
C PRO A 618 23.03 -21.64 0.79
N VAL A 619 24.20 -22.23 0.55
CA VAL A 619 24.40 -23.68 0.43
C VAL A 619 24.64 -24.32 1.78
N THR A 620 25.56 -23.78 2.58
CA THR A 620 25.95 -24.38 3.88
C THR A 620 25.24 -23.77 5.09
N GLY A 621 24.71 -22.55 4.96
CA GLY A 621 24.23 -21.79 6.12
C GLY A 621 25.35 -21.21 6.99
N PHE A 622 26.59 -21.19 6.49
CA PHE A 622 27.72 -20.54 7.14
C PHE A 622 27.49 -19.02 7.25
N THR A 623 27.90 -18.45 8.39
CA THR A 623 27.91 -17.01 8.61
C THR A 623 29.03 -16.64 9.56
N ASP A 624 29.62 -15.46 9.40
CA ASP A 624 30.61 -14.94 10.33
C ASP A 624 29.99 -14.59 11.69
N LEU A 625 30.24 -15.46 12.68
CA LEU A 625 29.95 -15.20 14.10
C LEU A 625 31.18 -14.79 14.90
N LEU A 626 32.39 -14.91 14.34
CA LEU A 626 33.65 -14.54 15.01
C LEU A 626 33.79 -13.02 15.09
N ARG A 627 33.45 -12.31 14.00
CA ARG A 627 33.53 -10.85 13.87
C ARG A 627 34.83 -10.28 14.45
N PRO A 628 36.00 -10.73 13.97
CA PRO A 628 37.29 -10.34 14.53
C PRO A 628 37.44 -8.82 14.50
N LYS A 629 38.05 -8.24 15.54
CA LYS A 629 38.30 -6.81 15.69
C LYS A 629 39.76 -6.58 16.04
N ALA A 630 40.22 -5.33 15.93
CA ALA A 630 41.50 -4.94 16.51
C ALA A 630 41.50 -5.31 18.00
N MET A 631 42.52 -6.06 18.41
CA MET A 631 42.66 -6.63 19.75
C MET A 631 44.12 -6.48 20.20
N THR A 632 44.39 -6.54 21.50
CA THR A 632 45.76 -6.54 22.03
C THR A 632 46.53 -7.79 21.59
N ILE A 633 47.86 -7.79 21.73
CA ILE A 633 48.68 -8.95 21.36
C ILE A 633 48.21 -10.19 22.12
N LYS A 634 48.02 -10.07 23.44
CA LYS A 634 47.57 -11.20 24.27
C LYS A 634 46.18 -11.71 23.87
N GLU A 635 45.24 -10.81 23.61
CA GLU A 635 43.91 -11.20 23.10
C GLU A 635 43.98 -11.87 21.73
N ALA A 636 44.89 -11.44 20.85
CA ALA A 636 45.10 -12.05 19.54
C ALA A 636 45.69 -13.46 19.66
N GLN A 637 46.71 -13.65 20.51
CA GLN A 637 47.28 -14.96 20.81
C GLN A 637 46.21 -15.92 21.37
N ASP A 638 45.36 -15.43 22.28
CA ASP A 638 44.27 -16.23 22.85
C ASP A 638 43.19 -16.54 21.79
N PHE A 639 42.88 -15.58 20.91
CA PHE A 639 41.91 -15.73 19.82
C PHE A 639 42.36 -16.75 18.77
N PHE A 640 43.58 -16.62 18.22
CA PHE A 640 44.12 -17.59 17.27
C PHE A 640 44.41 -18.94 17.94
N GLY A 641 44.72 -18.92 19.24
CA GLY A 641 44.82 -20.11 20.09
C GLY A 641 43.54 -20.92 20.27
N ALA A 642 42.37 -20.31 20.07
CA ALA A 642 41.09 -20.98 20.21
C ALA A 642 40.72 -21.82 18.98
N PHE A 643 41.37 -21.63 17.82
CA PHE A 643 41.18 -22.47 16.65
C PHE A 643 41.64 -23.91 16.92
N ASP A 644 41.00 -24.87 16.27
CA ASP A 644 41.37 -26.29 16.37
C ASP A 644 42.69 -26.55 15.63
N ASN A 645 42.80 -26.03 14.41
CA ASN A 645 43.98 -26.15 13.55
C ASN A 645 44.07 -24.94 12.60
N ILE A 646 45.28 -24.49 12.29
CA ILE A 646 45.54 -23.49 11.25
C ILE A 646 46.66 -24.06 10.38
N SER A 647 46.40 -24.34 9.10
CA SER A 647 47.38 -24.98 8.23
C SER A 647 47.24 -24.54 6.78
N TYR A 648 48.31 -24.68 6.01
CA TYR A 648 48.28 -24.58 4.55
C TYR A 648 48.08 -25.98 3.98
N ASN A 649 47.14 -26.13 3.03
CA ASN A 649 46.80 -27.45 2.48
C ASN A 649 47.39 -27.69 1.08
N ASP A 650 47.33 -28.94 0.63
CA ASP A 650 47.78 -29.37 -0.70
C ASP A 650 46.98 -28.76 -1.86
N LYS A 651 45.79 -28.19 -1.57
CA LYS A 651 44.92 -27.52 -2.54
C LYS A 651 45.32 -26.06 -2.76
N GLY A 652 46.33 -25.57 -2.04
CA GLY A 652 46.90 -24.25 -2.24
C GLY A 652 46.16 -23.12 -1.52
N TYR A 653 45.54 -23.37 -0.38
CA TYR A 653 44.95 -22.32 0.47
C TYR A 653 45.09 -22.65 1.97
N PHE A 654 44.94 -21.63 2.82
CA PHE A 654 44.97 -21.83 4.27
C PHE A 654 43.60 -22.25 4.80
N GLU A 655 43.60 -23.17 5.75
CA GLU A 655 42.43 -23.67 6.47
C GLU A 655 42.51 -23.28 7.95
N PHE A 656 41.43 -22.70 8.45
CA PHE A 656 41.21 -22.36 9.85
C PHE A 656 40.08 -23.23 10.38
N GLU A 657 40.42 -24.37 10.96
CA GLU A 657 39.46 -25.25 11.62
C GLU A 657 39.02 -24.60 12.94
N THR A 658 37.72 -24.39 13.08
CA THR A 658 37.16 -23.65 14.20
C THR A 658 35.98 -24.38 14.82
N ASN A 659 35.89 -24.29 16.13
CA ASN A 659 34.69 -24.59 16.89
C ASN A 659 34.21 -23.32 17.58
N TYR A 660 33.05 -22.80 17.16
CA TYR A 660 32.42 -21.60 17.71
C TYR A 660 32.18 -21.65 19.22
N ASP A 661 32.06 -22.82 19.85
CA ASP A 661 31.94 -22.94 21.31
C ASP A 661 33.21 -22.52 22.06
N LYS A 662 34.38 -22.50 21.39
CA LYS A 662 35.65 -22.04 21.96
C LYS A 662 35.78 -20.51 21.99
N PHE A 663 34.87 -19.80 21.35
CA PHE A 663 34.88 -18.34 21.25
C PHE A 663 33.76 -17.72 22.09
N LYS A 664 33.95 -16.47 22.52
CA LYS A 664 32.94 -15.71 23.28
C LYS A 664 31.81 -15.20 22.38
N ILE A 665 31.04 -16.12 21.77
CA ILE A 665 29.95 -15.82 20.85
C ILE A 665 28.62 -15.81 21.63
N ARG A 666 27.85 -14.73 21.49
CA ARG A 666 26.56 -14.57 22.19
C ARG A 666 25.47 -15.52 21.67
N MET A 667 25.57 -15.95 20.43
CA MET A 667 24.62 -16.83 19.77
C MET A 667 25.17 -18.25 19.70
N LYS A 668 24.35 -19.22 20.11
CA LYS A 668 24.63 -20.64 19.95
C LYS A 668 23.69 -21.23 18.90
N SER A 669 24.20 -22.20 18.16
CA SER A 669 23.50 -22.96 17.09
C SER A 669 23.97 -24.41 17.12
N ALA A 670 23.22 -25.34 16.56
CA ALA A 670 23.57 -26.76 16.59
C ALA A 670 24.91 -27.07 15.89
N GLN A 671 25.17 -26.42 14.74
CA GLN A 671 26.45 -26.52 14.02
C GLN A 671 27.45 -25.48 14.53
N THR A 672 28.52 -25.93 15.17
CA THR A 672 29.58 -25.06 15.72
C THR A 672 30.94 -25.25 15.06
N ARG A 673 31.15 -26.38 14.36
CA ARG A 673 32.41 -26.71 13.68
C ARG A 673 32.42 -26.26 12.22
N TRP A 674 33.48 -25.57 11.81
CA TRP A 674 33.68 -25.08 10.44
C TRP A 674 35.16 -25.10 10.06
N THR A 675 35.43 -25.28 8.76
CA THR A 675 36.78 -25.09 8.19
C THR A 675 36.73 -23.86 7.29
N ILE A 676 37.26 -22.75 7.78
CA ILE A 676 37.28 -21.47 7.06
C ILE A 676 38.53 -21.45 6.17
N CYS A 677 38.34 -21.27 4.87
CA CYS A 677 39.38 -21.35 3.86
C CYS A 677 39.66 -19.98 3.23
N THR A 678 40.91 -19.68 2.90
CA THR A 678 41.30 -18.45 2.18
C THR A 678 40.95 -18.49 0.68
N PHE A 679 39.86 -19.18 0.33
CA PHE A 679 39.43 -19.41 -1.04
C PHE A 679 38.88 -18.14 -1.71
N GLY A 680 39.41 -17.87 -2.91
CA GLY A 680 38.99 -16.80 -3.82
C GLY A 680 39.29 -15.38 -3.34
N ASN A 681 39.06 -14.43 -4.24
CA ASN A 681 39.42 -13.03 -4.02
C ASN A 681 38.37 -12.25 -3.23
N ARG A 682 38.78 -11.15 -2.60
CA ARG A 682 37.91 -10.23 -1.85
C ARG A 682 38.11 -8.79 -2.30
N ILE A 683 37.07 -7.99 -2.18
CA ILE A 683 37.14 -6.55 -2.43
C ILE A 683 37.40 -5.84 -1.10
N LYS A 684 38.56 -5.21 -0.98
CA LYS A 684 38.93 -4.40 0.17
C LYS A 684 38.70 -2.92 -0.12
N ARG A 685 38.00 -2.25 0.79
CA ARG A 685 37.77 -0.81 0.72
C ARG A 685 38.91 -0.06 1.40
N LYS A 686 39.56 0.85 0.67
CA LYS A 686 40.67 1.69 1.15
C LYS A 686 40.28 3.16 1.05
N LYS A 687 40.76 3.98 1.97
CA LYS A 687 40.58 5.44 1.92
C LYS A 687 41.87 6.06 1.37
N ASP A 688 41.79 6.76 0.24
CA ASP A 688 42.90 7.49 -0.38
C ASP A 688 42.52 8.96 -0.56
N LYS A 689 43.32 9.88 -0.01
CA LYS A 689 43.16 11.35 -0.13
C LYS A 689 41.69 11.84 -0.04
N ASN A 690 40.94 11.36 0.96
CA ASN A 690 39.52 11.63 1.22
C ASN A 690 38.47 10.96 0.30
N TYR A 691 38.89 10.14 -0.66
CA TYR A 691 38.00 9.31 -1.48
C TYR A 691 38.09 7.84 -1.05
N TRP A 692 36.98 7.12 -1.20
CA TRP A 692 36.98 5.67 -1.05
C TRP A 692 37.39 5.03 -2.37
N ASN A 693 38.33 4.09 -2.31
CA ASN A 693 38.75 3.27 -3.44
C ASN A 693 38.61 1.79 -3.08
N TYR A 694 38.61 0.94 -4.10
CA TYR A 694 38.41 -0.50 -3.98
C TYR A 694 39.59 -1.24 -4.62
N GLU A 695 40.19 -2.17 -3.88
CA GLU A 695 41.26 -3.05 -4.37
C GLU A 695 40.82 -4.51 -4.24
N GLU A 696 41.09 -5.31 -5.25
CA GLU A 696 40.91 -6.75 -5.20
C GLU A 696 42.12 -7.39 -4.49
N VAL A 697 41.86 -8.32 -3.59
CA VAL A 697 42.86 -8.96 -2.74
C VAL A 697 42.79 -10.46 -2.95
N GLU A 698 43.90 -11.03 -3.41
CA GLU A 698 44.11 -12.48 -3.48
C GLU A 698 44.54 -12.97 -2.10
N LEU A 699 43.60 -13.58 -1.37
CA LEU A 699 43.77 -13.86 0.06
C LEU A 699 44.98 -14.75 0.33
N THR A 700 45.06 -15.91 -0.34
CA THR A 700 46.12 -16.89 -0.10
C THR A 700 47.51 -16.27 -0.27
N GLU A 701 47.75 -15.50 -1.32
CA GLU A 701 49.06 -14.89 -1.58
C GLU A 701 49.43 -13.84 -0.53
N GLU A 702 48.47 -13.03 -0.06
CA GLU A 702 48.71 -12.08 1.03
C GLU A 702 48.98 -12.79 2.37
N PHE A 703 48.34 -13.93 2.64
CA PHE A 703 48.68 -14.76 3.81
C PHE A 703 50.10 -15.36 3.69
N LYS A 704 50.47 -15.92 2.53
CA LYS A 704 51.83 -16.43 2.28
C LYS A 704 52.87 -15.34 2.48
N LYS A 705 52.60 -14.13 2.00
CA LYS A 705 53.46 -12.97 2.19
C LYS A 705 53.59 -12.58 3.65
N LEU A 706 52.47 -12.48 4.38
CA LEU A 706 52.48 -12.14 5.81
C LEU A 706 53.30 -13.15 6.63
N PHE A 707 53.14 -14.45 6.36
CA PHE A 707 53.89 -15.49 7.07
C PHE A 707 55.39 -15.49 6.70
N LYS A 708 55.74 -15.33 5.42
CA LYS A 708 57.14 -15.18 4.99
C LYS A 708 57.82 -13.94 5.59
N ASP A 709 57.15 -12.79 5.55
CA ASP A 709 57.65 -11.53 6.13
C ASP A 709 57.82 -11.58 7.66
N SER A 710 57.23 -12.60 8.30
CA SER A 710 57.26 -12.80 9.76
C SER A 710 58.08 -14.01 10.19
N ASP A 711 58.86 -14.62 9.29
CA ASP A 711 59.64 -15.85 9.54
C ASP A 711 58.77 -16.96 10.15
N ILE A 712 57.66 -17.29 9.46
CA ILE A 712 56.78 -18.44 9.75
C ILE A 712 56.86 -19.38 8.55
N ASP A 713 57.31 -20.62 8.77
CA ASP A 713 57.24 -21.66 7.74
C ASP A 713 55.84 -22.27 7.75
N TYR A 714 55.11 -22.09 6.64
CA TYR A 714 53.75 -22.56 6.53
C TYR A 714 53.58 -23.87 5.77
N GLU A 715 54.62 -24.40 5.12
CA GLU A 715 54.43 -25.41 4.06
C GLU A 715 54.11 -26.81 4.59
N ASN A 716 54.33 -27.14 5.87
CA ASN A 716 54.06 -28.48 6.42
C ASN A 716 53.82 -28.52 7.96
N CYS A 717 53.21 -27.48 8.55
CA CYS A 717 53.01 -27.45 10.01
C CYS A 717 51.65 -26.88 10.44
N ASN A 718 51.29 -27.12 11.71
CA ASN A 718 50.18 -26.42 12.35
C ASN A 718 50.68 -25.05 12.80
N LEU A 719 50.24 -24.02 12.08
CA LEU A 719 50.64 -22.62 12.27
C LEU A 719 50.16 -22.02 13.60
N LYS A 720 49.25 -22.70 14.30
CA LYS A 720 48.65 -22.19 15.53
C LYS A 720 49.69 -21.84 16.59
N GLU A 721 50.61 -22.75 16.90
CA GLU A 721 51.62 -22.54 17.95
C GLU A 721 52.60 -21.42 17.55
N GLU A 722 53.02 -21.38 16.28
CA GLU A 722 53.88 -20.31 15.78
C GLU A 722 53.20 -18.94 15.85
N ILE A 723 51.93 -18.85 15.46
CA ILE A 723 51.14 -17.61 15.55
C ILE A 723 50.99 -17.17 17.01
N GLN A 724 50.73 -18.10 17.93
CA GLN A 724 50.60 -17.80 19.36
C GLN A 724 51.89 -17.29 20.00
N ASN A 725 53.05 -17.74 19.50
CA ASN A 725 54.36 -17.34 20.02
C ASN A 725 54.87 -16.01 19.47
N LYS A 726 54.19 -15.39 18.48
CA LYS A 726 54.57 -14.06 18.00
C LYS A 726 54.17 -12.98 19.02
N ASP A 727 55.04 -11.96 19.14
CA ASP A 727 54.83 -10.76 19.96
C ASP A 727 55.00 -9.48 19.10
N ASN A 728 54.34 -9.46 17.94
CA ASN A 728 54.40 -8.33 17.01
C ASN A 728 53.00 -7.78 16.75
N ARG A 729 52.79 -6.53 17.16
CA ARG A 729 51.50 -5.83 16.99
C ARG A 729 51.06 -5.74 15.53
N LYS A 730 51.98 -5.37 14.65
CA LYS A 730 51.71 -5.19 13.22
C LYS A 730 51.31 -6.51 12.56
N PHE A 731 52.01 -7.60 12.90
CA PHE A 731 51.68 -8.95 12.44
C PHE A 731 50.22 -9.32 12.77
N PHE A 732 49.81 -9.19 14.04
CA PHE A 732 48.43 -9.51 14.43
C PHE A 732 47.41 -8.58 13.78
N ASP A 733 47.68 -7.28 13.72
CA ASP A 733 46.78 -6.33 13.06
C ASP A 733 46.57 -6.66 11.57
N ASP A 734 47.62 -7.13 10.87
CA ASP A 734 47.54 -7.52 9.46
C ASP A 734 46.89 -8.91 9.30
N LEU A 735 47.20 -9.88 10.16
CA LEU A 735 46.55 -11.21 10.19
C LEU A 735 45.04 -11.11 10.45
N ILE A 736 44.63 -10.27 11.39
CA ILE A 736 43.23 -10.01 11.72
C ILE A 736 42.50 -9.40 10.51
N LYS A 737 43.10 -8.44 9.82
CA LYS A 737 42.49 -7.83 8.62
C LYS A 737 42.33 -8.86 7.50
N LEU A 738 43.30 -9.73 7.30
CA LEU A 738 43.20 -10.81 6.31
C LEU A 738 42.08 -11.78 6.68
N LEU A 739 41.98 -12.20 7.95
CA LEU A 739 40.87 -13.04 8.41
C LEU A 739 39.50 -12.33 8.27
N GLN A 740 39.42 -11.04 8.56
CA GLN A 740 38.21 -10.23 8.32
C GLN A 740 37.79 -10.27 6.85
N LEU A 741 38.74 -10.18 5.91
CA LEU A 741 38.46 -10.30 4.48
C LEU A 741 38.05 -11.72 4.10
N THR A 742 38.71 -12.75 4.62
CA THR A 742 38.31 -14.16 4.40
C THR A 742 36.85 -14.38 4.78
N LEU A 743 36.43 -13.88 5.94
CA LEU A 743 35.06 -13.94 6.45
C LEU A 743 34.07 -12.99 5.73
N GLN A 744 34.56 -12.03 4.94
CA GLN A 744 33.74 -11.11 4.16
C GLN A 744 33.15 -11.80 2.93
N MET A 745 31.97 -12.40 3.08
CA MET A 745 31.34 -13.13 1.98
C MET A 745 30.80 -12.21 0.88
N ARG A 746 30.11 -11.12 1.25
CA ARG A 746 29.60 -10.11 0.29
C ARG A 746 30.70 -9.15 -0.10
N ASN A 747 30.94 -9.00 -1.39
CA ASN A 747 32.00 -8.18 -1.96
C ASN A 747 31.41 -7.25 -3.03
N SER A 748 31.55 -5.94 -2.81
CA SER A 748 30.97 -4.92 -3.68
C SER A 748 31.88 -3.71 -3.91
N ASP A 749 31.86 -3.15 -5.11
CA ASP A 749 32.64 -1.95 -5.51
C ASP A 749 31.79 -0.82 -6.13
N ASP A 750 32.40 0.07 -6.92
CA ASP A 750 31.72 1.12 -7.70
C ASP A 750 31.57 0.75 -9.19
N LYS A 751 32.20 -0.34 -9.65
CA LYS A 751 32.18 -0.83 -11.03
C LYS A 751 31.01 -1.74 -11.36
N GLY A 752 30.22 -2.14 -10.36
CA GLY A 752 29.07 -3.00 -10.56
C GLY A 752 29.27 -4.45 -10.13
N ASN A 753 30.35 -4.81 -9.44
CA ASN A 753 30.51 -6.13 -8.81
C ASN A 753 29.77 -6.20 -7.47
N ASP A 754 28.85 -7.15 -7.25
CA ASP A 754 28.18 -7.37 -5.94
C ASP A 754 27.96 -8.86 -5.70
N TYR A 755 29.07 -9.58 -5.62
CA TYR A 755 29.06 -11.03 -5.52
C TYR A 755 29.12 -11.48 -4.07
N ILE A 756 28.66 -12.71 -3.86
CA ILE A 756 28.87 -13.46 -2.63
C ILE A 756 29.76 -14.68 -2.91
N ILE A 757 30.76 -14.85 -2.06
CA ILE A 757 31.68 -15.99 -2.07
C ILE A 757 31.81 -16.55 -0.66
N SER A 758 31.65 -17.86 -0.50
CA SER A 758 31.76 -18.54 0.79
C SER A 758 33.22 -18.92 1.08
N PRO A 759 33.73 -18.70 2.30
CA PRO A 759 35.00 -19.26 2.73
C PRO A 759 34.87 -20.71 3.22
N VAL A 760 33.70 -21.34 3.11
CA VAL A 760 33.47 -22.72 3.56
C VAL A 760 32.97 -23.56 2.40
N ALA A 761 33.51 -24.77 2.28
CA ALA A 761 33.06 -25.75 1.30
C ALA A 761 31.81 -26.51 1.77
N ASN A 762 30.96 -26.92 0.83
CA ASN A 762 29.86 -27.86 1.09
C ASN A 762 30.37 -29.29 1.34
N ALA A 763 29.44 -30.24 1.54
CA ALA A 763 29.77 -31.64 1.79
C ALA A 763 30.53 -32.30 0.63
N GLU A 764 30.36 -31.78 -0.59
CA GLU A 764 31.05 -32.20 -1.81
C GLU A 764 32.41 -31.51 -2.01
N GLY A 765 32.84 -30.66 -1.07
CA GLY A 765 34.12 -29.94 -1.14
C GLY A 765 34.11 -28.71 -2.07
N GLN A 766 32.94 -28.22 -2.46
CA GLN A 766 32.76 -27.07 -3.35
C GLN A 766 32.43 -25.79 -2.57
N PHE A 767 33.08 -24.68 -2.92
CA PHE A 767 32.76 -23.37 -2.38
C PHE A 767 31.66 -22.69 -3.19
N PHE A 768 30.73 -22.05 -2.50
CA PHE A 768 29.74 -21.23 -3.18
C PHE A 768 30.35 -19.91 -3.68
N ASP A 769 30.18 -19.62 -4.96
CA ASP A 769 30.50 -18.33 -5.59
C ASP A 769 29.38 -17.95 -6.56
N SER A 770 28.67 -16.88 -6.26
CA SER A 770 27.56 -16.38 -7.09
C SER A 770 27.97 -16.05 -8.54
N ARG A 771 29.25 -15.74 -8.79
CA ARG A 771 29.76 -15.43 -10.13
C ARG A 771 29.73 -16.63 -11.08
N ASN A 772 29.61 -17.85 -10.55
CA ASN A 772 29.42 -19.06 -11.35
C ASN A 772 28.10 -19.04 -12.13
N GLY A 773 27.14 -18.18 -11.76
CA GLY A 773 25.92 -17.94 -12.53
C GLY A 773 24.92 -19.10 -12.54
N ASP A 774 24.99 -20.01 -11.56
CA ASP A 774 23.99 -21.07 -11.41
C ASP A 774 22.65 -20.48 -10.98
N LYS A 775 21.67 -20.49 -11.88
CA LYS A 775 20.32 -19.95 -11.64
C LYS A 775 19.55 -20.69 -10.53
N LYS A 776 20.00 -21.88 -10.11
CA LYS A 776 19.42 -22.62 -8.98
C LYS A 776 19.86 -22.05 -7.62
N LEU A 777 20.91 -21.24 -7.62
CA LEU A 777 21.45 -20.55 -6.46
C LEU A 777 21.37 -19.02 -6.67
N PRO A 778 21.55 -18.22 -5.60
CA PRO A 778 21.56 -16.76 -5.75
C PRO A 778 22.66 -16.27 -6.69
N LEU A 779 22.27 -15.40 -7.64
CA LEU A 779 23.16 -14.87 -8.68
C LEU A 779 24.05 -13.71 -8.21
N ASP A 780 23.66 -13.06 -7.11
CA ASP A 780 24.39 -11.95 -6.50
C ASP A 780 23.98 -11.81 -5.02
N ALA A 781 24.53 -10.83 -4.32
CA ALA A 781 24.26 -10.64 -2.89
C ALA A 781 22.83 -10.14 -2.59
N ASP A 782 22.22 -9.35 -3.46
CA ASP A 782 20.83 -8.88 -3.31
C ASP A 782 19.85 -10.04 -3.59
N ALA A 783 20.14 -10.88 -4.58
CA ALA A 783 19.45 -12.14 -4.84
C ALA A 783 19.50 -13.07 -3.63
N ASN A 784 20.66 -13.15 -2.95
CA ASN A 784 20.82 -13.96 -1.74
C ASN A 784 19.96 -13.43 -0.59
N GLY A 785 19.88 -12.11 -0.45
CA GLY A 785 18.98 -11.45 0.49
C GLY A 785 17.51 -11.85 0.25
N ALA A 786 17.02 -11.68 -0.98
CA ALA A 786 15.65 -12.04 -1.36
C ALA A 786 15.36 -13.54 -1.18
N TYR A 787 16.30 -14.41 -1.55
CA TYR A 787 16.20 -15.85 -1.38
C TYR A 787 16.03 -16.23 0.10
N ASN A 788 16.83 -15.62 0.98
CA ASN A 788 16.76 -15.89 2.42
C ASN A 788 15.53 -15.31 3.10
N ILE A 789 15.03 -14.17 2.65
CA ILE A 789 13.71 -13.66 3.04
C ILE A 789 12.63 -14.68 2.67
N ALA A 790 12.69 -15.24 1.45
CA ALA A 790 11.76 -16.29 1.02
C ALA A 790 11.87 -17.54 1.92
N ARG A 791 13.09 -17.98 2.24
CA ARG A 791 13.31 -19.12 3.16
C ARG A 791 12.77 -18.88 4.57
N LYS A 792 12.79 -17.64 5.08
CA LYS A 792 12.10 -17.30 6.34
C LYS A 792 10.58 -17.35 6.19
N GLY A 793 10.04 -16.98 5.03
CA GLY A 793 8.64 -17.25 4.69
C GLY A 793 8.30 -18.75 4.65
N LEU A 794 9.20 -19.58 4.13
CA LEU A 794 9.07 -21.04 4.17
C LEU A 794 9.04 -21.58 5.61
N TRP A 795 9.87 -21.03 6.50
CA TRP A 795 9.80 -21.33 7.93
C TRP A 795 8.41 -20.97 8.51
N ASN A 796 7.85 -19.80 8.18
CA ASN A 796 6.50 -19.41 8.62
C ASN A 796 5.42 -20.40 8.17
N ILE A 797 5.44 -20.86 6.91
CA ILE A 797 4.49 -21.87 6.42
C ILE A 797 4.61 -23.16 7.24
N ARG A 798 5.84 -23.60 7.53
CA ARG A 798 6.05 -24.81 8.33
C ARG A 798 5.53 -24.65 9.76
N GLN A 799 5.74 -23.50 10.39
CA GLN A 799 5.14 -23.21 11.70
C GLN A 799 3.62 -23.29 11.65
N ILE A 800 2.99 -22.75 10.60
CA ILE A 800 1.53 -22.84 10.39
C ILE A 800 1.08 -24.29 10.26
N LYS A 801 1.76 -25.09 9.42
CA LYS A 801 1.40 -26.49 9.19
C LYS A 801 1.60 -27.37 10.44
N GLN A 802 2.63 -27.11 11.25
CA GLN A 802 2.99 -27.92 12.42
C GLN A 802 2.26 -27.51 13.71
N THR A 803 1.91 -26.24 13.88
CA THR A 803 1.26 -25.75 15.10
C THR A 803 -0.20 -26.19 15.14
N LYS A 804 -0.60 -26.99 16.13
CA LYS A 804 -2.00 -27.39 16.34
C LYS A 804 -2.91 -26.17 16.61
N ASN A 805 -4.18 -26.24 16.23
CA ASN A 805 -5.13 -25.11 16.28
C ASN A 805 -5.38 -24.54 17.69
N ASP A 806 -5.09 -25.30 18.74
CA ASP A 806 -5.22 -24.93 20.15
C ASP A 806 -3.99 -24.19 20.71
N LYS A 807 -2.88 -24.12 19.96
CA LYS A 807 -1.65 -23.46 20.38
C LYS A 807 -1.47 -22.09 19.71
N LYS A 808 -0.89 -21.16 20.46
CA LYS A 808 -0.53 -19.83 19.95
C LYS A 808 0.52 -19.95 18.84
N LEU A 809 0.16 -19.54 17.63
CA LEU A 809 1.07 -19.48 16.49
C LEU A 809 2.15 -18.41 16.70
N ASN A 810 3.42 -18.79 16.56
CA ASN A 810 4.55 -17.86 16.56
C ASN A 810 5.14 -17.74 15.15
N LEU A 811 5.08 -16.53 14.58
CA LEU A 811 5.66 -16.19 13.26
C LEU A 811 6.93 -15.32 13.38
N SER A 812 7.48 -15.17 14.58
CA SER A 812 8.73 -14.44 14.82
C SER A 812 9.89 -15.41 14.99
N ILE A 813 10.61 -15.68 13.90
CA ILE A 813 11.81 -16.51 13.92
C ILE A 813 12.95 -15.80 14.67
N SER A 814 13.55 -16.48 15.65
CA SER A 814 14.76 -16.02 16.33
C SER A 814 16.00 -16.22 15.47
N SER A 815 17.10 -15.54 15.80
CA SER A 815 18.36 -15.70 15.09
C SER A 815 18.95 -17.11 15.19
N THR A 816 18.74 -17.81 16.31
CA THR A 816 19.17 -19.21 16.48
C THR A 816 18.34 -20.16 15.62
N GLU A 817 17.01 -20.07 15.70
CA GLU A 817 16.10 -20.88 14.86
C GLU A 817 16.37 -20.68 13.37
N TRP A 818 16.71 -19.45 12.96
CA TRP A 818 17.09 -19.16 11.58
C TRP A 818 18.33 -19.94 11.13
N LEU A 819 19.40 -19.93 11.94
CA LEU A 819 20.64 -20.64 11.62
C LEU A 819 20.42 -22.15 11.57
N ASP A 820 19.71 -22.70 12.55
CA ASP A 820 19.43 -24.14 12.59
C ASP A 820 18.55 -24.54 11.38
N PHE A 821 17.55 -23.72 11.02
CA PHE A 821 16.69 -23.97 9.88
C PHE A 821 17.43 -24.05 8.53
N VAL A 822 18.36 -23.11 8.25
CA VAL A 822 19.10 -23.13 6.97
C VAL A 822 20.18 -24.19 6.90
N ARG A 823 20.67 -24.66 8.05
CA ARG A 823 21.74 -25.67 8.13
C ARG A 823 21.17 -27.08 8.12
N GLU A 824 20.14 -27.34 8.91
CA GLU A 824 19.49 -28.66 9.00
C GLU A 824 18.56 -28.93 7.81
N LYS A 825 18.12 -27.87 7.12
CA LYS A 825 17.23 -27.91 5.94
C LYS A 825 16.04 -28.86 6.13
N PRO A 826 15.22 -28.69 7.19
CA PRO A 826 14.15 -29.64 7.53
C PRO A 826 13.01 -29.67 6.52
N TYR A 827 13.03 -28.79 5.50
CA TYR A 827 12.11 -28.73 4.36
C TYR A 827 12.52 -29.64 3.19
N LEU A 828 13.70 -30.26 3.24
CA LEU A 828 14.10 -31.32 2.32
C LEU A 828 13.70 -32.72 2.83
N LYS A 829 13.29 -32.81 4.09
CA LYS A 829 12.72 -34.00 4.74
C LYS A 829 11.20 -33.94 4.61
#